data_AF-A0A067CSW6-F1
#
_entry.id   AF-A0A067CSW6-F1
#
_cell.length_a   1.000
_cell.length_b   1.000
_cell.length_c   1.000
_cell.angle_alpha   90.00
_cell.angle_beta   90.00
_cell.angle_gamma   90.00
#
_symmetry.space_group_name_H-M   'P 1'
#
loop_
_entity.id
_entity.type
_entity.pdbx_description
1 polymer ?
#
loop_
_entity_poly.entity_id
_entity_poly.type
_entity_poly.pdbx_seq_one_letter_code
_entity_poly.pdbx_strand_id
1 'polypeptide(L)'
;MQAAPVVSVPTPAPPPTEDPQISAREFELPEQDQGWMPKPAMLHSGKSRACAVCFAPLQYSSMGSWDEYLKSELYLKDLQRNLLQDTFVRGLICGDNYFGDLPTEHRMNPARRAKCRQSVLDHAHRTSAGRLDDDKCLVRTLEGLLLDALPTSFFTYVLERRLAVMFHSATIVANMMQSDRVQRRERARAEASPHVELHHVAIRALSTLLGSFDYRHENALGPFVEMARLLGNFPPLSLFSYWSPEEKPPEEDVPLTKDRVDASSSSTLHPPSLLLDPSDAAYWLTPPRPGTVLLTLSLAQPTTISSVVVTWHGSSQPSTFALQCTTTDAPTHFAVVAEWTHKPGSPLPSTLCFPPLRQCTAIRLVFSGVPPTNKEGTYGLSHVRLLRPKDDVASPQAIMHDLEHWLLTASRVQPSTSDVVIEAFSGLHAWALATGSLTACVRFLEMLLSLRRTPHLESYLLSKGCAFYDQLAAHHEREVLRVSHATPSHESRKVRAGFESTLCSAGTSVEDGGQSVRTRETSYQHALVNAPIASGKASWKFRLDNDTADDEMTCFGAAILPVTVSGYDSSPSLWMLRGYNGNLYARGHKLSRSIGKVHPGDTVQIDVDMTAGTMAYSINGTDFGIVFTDLCGHEVYPAVSFYGSGKVISLLSLHKWGETTTRKSASAGADPVYLSTLSEYEFSVGHGRFGRGNALGYPGESATEGGQAPTTISVCGEHRQRSLSLHPPARGEAFATYDLHGGYASIEGAVGINDDVSADVLAQRGISVVFSILGDTNVLWKSRPVTSPASLEPFHVDLRHVRMLELRISCSGSNHGAHAIWVDPFVMTIDDWVCHHCEFSNKGGHDRCAICRVGARADAASPSSRTALQAPMTDEDDVLTLVTARDALKAVGTIGVDEIATAILSKLHALSHTLSSTPSYQVQFEEAYCLQPHAMTLEVLLSQLNMTLSALPALCDRPLALASHRAWLYIELIGSQLANMETYALPSDAIAPTLLTSIRTTLESVASVHLSNPLSPALKSKAWPAQPRHQKLQVTAAQTLMAGISLLYPSPWDRTSLLLTLLRSHAQVTFAPASARFLMLKKLLQRMASPGHMGVLTLCPVLPDRTHTAHVQEILSHLMACDGPLAPTAIECLKMFQLYILSQAIELTKSSEDKPRRAQDRVVIQDAVLQYSTLF
;
A
#
# COMPACT_ATOMS: atom_id res chain seq x y z
N MET A 1 -69.82 -21.12 33.44
CA MET A 1 -70.88 -20.36 34.15
C MET A 1 -70.74 -18.91 33.71
N GLN A 2 -71.43 -18.48 32.66
CA GLN A 2 -72.70 -17.75 32.75
C GLN A 2 -72.69 -16.66 33.83
N ALA A 3 -72.51 -15.40 33.43
CA ALA A 3 -73.55 -14.35 33.48
C ALA A 3 -72.94 -12.96 33.20
N ALA A 4 -73.43 -12.31 32.15
CA ALA A 4 -73.42 -10.85 31.96
C ALA A 4 -74.65 -10.24 32.71
N PRO A 5 -75.21 -9.05 32.39
CA PRO A 5 -74.73 -7.70 32.01
C PRO A 5 -75.45 -6.56 32.81
N VAL A 6 -75.10 -5.28 32.61
CA VAL A 6 -75.99 -4.07 32.77
C VAL A 6 -75.43 -2.98 31.81
N VAL A 7 -76.03 -2.60 30.66
CA VAL A 7 -77.33 -1.97 30.28
C VAL A 7 -77.36 -0.46 30.59
N SER A 8 -77.00 0.40 29.61
CA SER A 8 -77.84 1.26 28.70
C SER A 8 -78.19 2.64 29.32
N VAL A 9 -78.45 3.75 28.62
CA VAL A 9 -79.55 4.04 27.66
C VAL A 9 -79.30 5.40 26.89
N PRO A 10 -80.21 5.95 26.03
CA PRO A 10 -79.98 6.18 24.58
C PRO A 10 -80.34 7.62 24.11
N THR A 11 -80.34 7.93 22.80
CA THR A 11 -81.52 8.26 21.93
C THR A 11 -81.04 9.11 20.73
N PRO A 12 -81.84 9.45 19.69
CA PRO A 12 -82.77 8.66 18.86
C PRO A 12 -82.60 8.93 17.33
N ALA A 13 -83.34 8.19 16.50
CA ALA A 13 -83.32 8.18 15.03
C ALA A 13 -84.15 9.30 14.32
N PRO A 14 -83.95 9.48 13.00
CA PRO A 14 -85.08 9.38 12.04
C PRO A 14 -84.74 8.61 10.72
N PRO A 15 -85.74 8.37 9.83
CA PRO A 15 -85.70 7.41 8.71
C PRO A 15 -85.59 8.10 7.31
N PRO A 16 -86.02 7.53 6.15
CA PRO A 16 -85.14 7.12 5.04
C PRO A 16 -85.34 7.88 3.70
N THR A 17 -84.63 7.38 2.66
CA THR A 17 -84.79 7.50 1.19
C THR A 17 -84.24 8.73 0.46
N GLU A 18 -83.22 8.52 -0.39
CA GLU A 18 -83.35 8.52 -1.86
C GLU A 18 -82.07 8.00 -2.56
N ASP A 19 -82.27 7.48 -3.78
CA ASP A 19 -81.42 6.60 -4.60
C ASP A 19 -80.40 7.39 -5.48
N PRO A 20 -79.61 6.78 -6.39
CA PRO A 20 -78.21 6.49 -6.20
C PRO A 20 -77.35 7.15 -7.29
N GLN A 21 -76.65 8.24 -6.99
CA GLN A 21 -75.47 8.62 -7.77
C GLN A 21 -74.72 9.72 -7.03
N ILE A 22 -73.41 9.53 -6.91
CA ILE A 22 -72.36 10.51 -6.54
C ILE A 22 -71.77 10.33 -5.12
N SER A 23 -70.46 10.02 -5.14
CA SER A 23 -69.43 10.14 -4.09
C SER A 23 -69.07 8.90 -3.25
N ALA A 24 -67.76 8.76 -3.02
CA ALA A 24 -67.04 7.80 -2.19
C ALA A 24 -66.87 6.35 -2.74
N ARG A 25 -65.94 6.17 -3.69
CA ARG A 25 -65.09 4.97 -3.67
C ARG A 25 -63.96 5.24 -2.67
N GLU A 26 -64.18 4.90 -1.40
CA GLU A 26 -63.08 4.64 -0.47
C GLU A 26 -62.28 3.45 -1.00
N PHE A 27 -60.98 3.67 -1.16
CA PHE A 27 -60.04 2.67 -1.61
C PHE A 27 -59.75 1.76 -0.41
N GLU A 28 -60.18 0.50 -0.47
CA GLU A 28 -59.68 -0.56 0.41
C GLU A 28 -58.15 -0.61 0.28
N LEU A 29 -57.45 -0.55 1.42
CA LEU A 29 -56.00 -0.67 1.49
C LEU A 29 -55.58 -2.12 1.16
N PRO A 30 -54.56 -2.32 0.31
CA PRO A 30 -53.95 -3.64 0.11
C PRO A 30 -53.18 -4.08 1.36
N GLU A 31 -53.13 -5.39 1.57
CA GLU A 31 -52.44 -6.07 2.67
C GLU A 31 -50.99 -5.61 2.90
N GLN A 32 -50.60 -5.55 4.17
CA GLN A 32 -49.26 -5.24 4.64
C GLN A 32 -48.27 -6.35 4.25
N ASP A 33 -47.48 -6.12 3.20
CA ASP A 33 -46.14 -6.67 3.11
C ASP A 33 -45.21 -5.64 2.45
N GLN A 34 -44.06 -5.40 3.08
CA GLN A 34 -43.01 -4.40 2.79
C GLN A 34 -43.15 -3.03 3.49
N GLY A 35 -42.34 -2.87 4.54
CA GLY A 35 -42.24 -1.67 5.37
C GLY A 35 -41.92 -0.39 4.60
N TRP A 36 -42.67 0.65 4.96
CA TRP A 36 -42.64 2.02 4.43
C TRP A 36 -41.49 2.88 5.00
N MET A 37 -40.39 2.24 5.43
CA MET A 37 -39.14 2.94 5.72
C MET A 37 -38.13 2.62 4.62
N PRO A 38 -37.66 3.61 3.85
CA PRO A 38 -36.63 3.36 2.86
C PRO A 38 -35.33 2.94 3.53
N LYS A 39 -34.73 1.85 3.04
CA LYS A 39 -33.37 1.45 3.40
C LYS A 39 -32.39 2.61 3.12
N PRO A 40 -31.33 2.79 3.95
CA PRO A 40 -30.32 3.81 3.72
C PRO A 40 -29.74 3.70 2.31
N ALA A 41 -29.42 4.83 1.68
CA ALA A 41 -28.83 4.84 0.34
C ALA A 41 -27.51 4.05 0.36
N MET A 42 -27.51 2.86 -0.22
CA MET A 42 -26.28 2.10 -0.42
C MET A 42 -25.52 2.77 -1.56
N LEU A 43 -24.36 3.38 -1.25
CA LEU A 43 -23.43 3.87 -2.27
C LEU A 43 -23.11 2.81 -3.31
N HIS A 44 -23.12 1.55 -2.86
CA HIS A 44 -22.84 0.36 -3.62
C HIS A 44 -23.72 -0.79 -3.11
N SER A 45 -24.49 -1.41 -3.99
CA SER A 45 -25.04 -2.74 -3.73
C SER A 45 -24.05 -3.75 -4.30
N GLY A 46 -23.99 -4.99 -3.79
CA GLY A 46 -23.19 -6.06 -4.41
C GLY A 46 -23.51 -6.33 -5.89
N LYS A 47 -24.52 -5.66 -6.47
CA LYS A 47 -24.93 -5.69 -7.88
C LYS A 47 -24.55 -4.44 -8.68
N SER A 48 -24.10 -3.34 -8.06
CA SER A 48 -23.80 -2.09 -8.79
C SER A 48 -22.44 -2.19 -9.49
N ARG A 49 -22.43 -2.04 -10.82
CA ARG A 49 -21.21 -2.10 -11.66
C ARG A 49 -20.33 -0.83 -11.58
N ALA A 50 -20.83 0.26 -11.01
CA ALA A 50 -20.12 1.55 -10.91
C ALA A 50 -20.44 2.30 -9.60
N CYS A 51 -19.54 3.21 -9.22
CA CYS A 51 -19.70 4.06 -8.04
C CYS A 51 -20.85 5.04 -8.24
N ALA A 52 -21.79 5.13 -7.29
CA ALA A 52 -22.93 6.05 -7.40
C ALA A 52 -22.56 7.55 -7.42
N VAL A 53 -21.31 7.88 -7.06
CA VAL A 53 -20.84 9.27 -6.93
C VAL A 53 -19.88 9.63 -8.05
N CYS A 54 -18.80 8.89 -8.23
CA CYS A 54 -17.80 9.18 -9.26
C CYS A 54 -18.00 8.36 -10.55
N PHE A 55 -18.94 7.41 -10.58
CA PHE A 55 -19.25 6.55 -11.75
C PHE A 55 -18.08 5.67 -12.22
N ALA A 56 -17.01 5.58 -11.44
CA ALA A 56 -15.92 4.66 -11.68
C ALA A 56 -16.35 3.21 -11.38
N PRO A 57 -16.12 2.25 -12.29
CA PRO A 57 -16.39 0.84 -12.06
C PRO A 57 -15.34 0.19 -11.15
N LEU A 58 -15.77 -0.47 -10.07
CA LEU A 58 -14.85 -1.20 -9.18
C LEU A 58 -14.05 -2.27 -9.95
N GLN A 59 -14.69 -2.91 -10.93
CA GLN A 59 -14.07 -3.93 -11.80
C GLN A 59 -12.87 -3.42 -12.60
N TYR A 60 -12.72 -2.11 -12.79
CA TYR A 60 -11.56 -1.52 -13.47
C TYR A 60 -10.50 -0.98 -12.50
N SER A 61 -10.79 -0.99 -11.20
CA SER A 61 -9.82 -0.68 -10.16
C SER A 61 -9.00 -1.91 -9.78
N SER A 62 -7.85 -1.70 -9.13
CA SER A 62 -7.07 -2.78 -8.50
C SER A 62 -7.62 -3.19 -7.12
N MET A 63 -8.75 -2.61 -6.66
CA MET A 63 -9.21 -2.67 -5.27
C MET A 63 -10.10 -3.90 -4.98
N GLY A 64 -9.99 -4.41 -3.75
CA GLY A 64 -10.68 -5.55 -3.13
C GLY A 64 -12.18 -5.53 -3.22
N SER A 65 -12.68 -4.38 -2.83
CA SER A 65 -14.03 -4.13 -2.39
C SER A 65 -14.33 -2.65 -2.57
N TRP A 66 -15.60 -2.29 -2.48
CA TRP A 66 -15.98 -0.88 -2.46
C TRP A 66 -15.38 -0.13 -1.26
N ASP A 67 -15.19 -0.79 -0.11
CA ASP A 67 -14.56 -0.17 1.07
C ASP A 67 -13.09 0.15 0.86
N GLU A 68 -12.33 -0.74 0.20
CA GLU A 68 -10.95 -0.47 -0.18
C GLU A 68 -10.86 0.63 -1.23
N TYR A 69 -11.77 0.59 -2.23
CA TYR A 69 -11.83 1.60 -3.27
C TYR A 69 -12.15 2.99 -2.72
N LEU A 70 -13.16 3.12 -1.86
CA LEU A 70 -13.54 4.38 -1.20
C LEU A 70 -12.44 4.92 -0.28
N LYS A 71 -11.48 4.09 0.13
CA LYS A 71 -10.28 4.50 0.89
C LYS A 71 -9.04 4.68 0.01
N SER A 72 -9.14 4.48 -1.31
CA SER A 72 -8.01 4.52 -2.26
C SER A 72 -7.78 5.90 -2.92
N GLU A 73 -6.55 6.20 -3.34
CA GLU A 73 -6.27 7.43 -4.12
C GLU A 73 -6.98 7.44 -5.48
N LEU A 74 -7.22 6.25 -6.04
CA LEU A 74 -7.94 6.10 -7.29
C LEU A 74 -9.34 6.69 -7.18
N TYR A 75 -10.03 6.49 -6.06
CA TYR A 75 -11.32 7.12 -5.81
C TYR A 75 -11.25 8.64 -5.76
N LEU A 76 -10.20 9.24 -5.15
CA LEU A 76 -10.03 10.70 -5.18
C LEU A 76 -9.79 11.21 -6.59
N LYS A 77 -8.96 10.53 -7.39
CA LYS A 77 -8.69 10.89 -8.79
C LYS A 77 -9.93 10.75 -9.67
N ASP A 78 -10.68 9.67 -9.52
CA ASP A 78 -11.92 9.43 -10.27
C ASP A 78 -13.01 10.41 -9.84
N LEU A 79 -13.09 10.75 -8.55
CA LEU A 79 -13.99 11.78 -8.05
C LEU A 79 -13.60 13.16 -8.58
N GLN A 80 -12.33 13.54 -8.49
CA GLN A 80 -11.81 14.79 -9.03
C GLN A 80 -12.05 14.91 -10.54
N ARG A 81 -11.80 13.84 -11.31
CA ARG A 81 -12.02 13.80 -12.76
C ARG A 81 -13.48 14.00 -13.12
N ASN A 82 -14.39 13.39 -12.38
CA ASN A 82 -15.80 13.34 -12.78
C ASN A 82 -16.61 14.44 -12.09
N LEU A 83 -16.44 14.69 -10.79
CA LEU A 83 -17.18 15.71 -10.03
C LEU A 83 -16.90 17.16 -10.49
N LEU A 84 -15.70 17.44 -11.02
CA LEU A 84 -15.33 18.76 -11.53
C LEU A 84 -15.62 18.94 -13.04
N GLN A 85 -16.24 17.95 -13.70
CA GLN A 85 -16.67 18.09 -15.09
C GLN A 85 -18.09 18.67 -15.20
N ASP A 86 -18.23 19.72 -15.99
CA ASP A 86 -19.50 20.41 -16.22
C ASP A 86 -20.58 19.48 -16.80
N THR A 87 -20.16 18.53 -17.64
CA THR A 87 -21.00 17.46 -18.21
C THR A 87 -21.51 16.47 -17.16
N PHE A 88 -20.73 16.22 -16.12
CA PHE A 88 -21.09 15.32 -15.02
C PHE A 88 -22.10 15.98 -14.08
N VAL A 89 -21.89 17.24 -13.69
CA VAL A 89 -22.85 18.02 -12.88
C VAL A 89 -24.17 18.17 -13.66
N ARG A 90 -24.10 18.44 -14.96
CA ARG A 90 -25.25 18.47 -15.85
C ARG A 90 -25.94 17.10 -15.97
N GLY A 91 -25.20 15.99 -16.04
CA GLY A 91 -25.77 14.63 -16.01
C GLY A 91 -26.42 14.27 -14.67
N LEU A 92 -25.85 14.75 -13.57
CA LEU A 92 -26.34 14.58 -12.20
C LEU A 92 -27.63 15.39 -11.93
N ILE A 93 -27.81 16.54 -12.58
CA ILE A 93 -28.99 17.39 -12.44
C ILE A 93 -30.06 17.05 -13.48
N CYS A 94 -29.67 16.84 -14.74
CA CYS A 94 -30.59 16.70 -15.88
C CYS A 94 -30.85 15.24 -16.29
N GLY A 95 -30.07 14.27 -15.79
CA GLY A 95 -30.30 12.84 -15.99
C GLY A 95 -30.11 12.33 -17.43
N ASP A 96 -29.25 12.95 -18.23
CA ASP A 96 -28.96 12.50 -19.60
C ASP A 96 -28.25 11.13 -19.63
N ASN A 97 -28.57 10.30 -20.62
CA ASN A 97 -28.10 8.91 -20.78
C ASN A 97 -26.63 8.84 -21.22
N TYR A 98 -25.70 9.25 -20.37
CA TYR A 98 -24.28 8.98 -20.58
C TYR A 98 -23.81 7.96 -19.55
N PHE A 99 -23.86 6.69 -19.97
CA PHE A 99 -23.25 5.48 -19.38
C PHE A 99 -23.65 5.08 -17.93
N GLY A 100 -24.24 3.88 -17.81
CA GLY A 100 -24.18 3.08 -16.57
C GLY A 100 -25.53 2.69 -15.94
N ASP A 101 -25.53 1.49 -15.36
CA ASP A 101 -26.61 0.86 -14.57
C ASP A 101 -26.91 1.62 -13.26
N LEU A 102 -27.32 2.89 -13.34
CA LEU A 102 -28.02 3.52 -12.22
C LEU A 102 -29.33 2.75 -11.97
N PRO A 103 -29.61 2.31 -10.73
CA PRO A 103 -30.89 1.74 -10.37
C PRO A 103 -32.05 2.59 -10.90
N THR A 104 -33.07 1.97 -11.48
CA THR A 104 -34.21 2.63 -12.14
C THR A 104 -34.90 3.65 -11.24
N GLU A 105 -34.87 3.43 -9.93
CA GLU A 105 -35.37 4.34 -8.88
C GLU A 105 -34.70 5.72 -8.84
N HIS A 106 -33.57 5.93 -9.53
CA HIS A 106 -32.89 7.22 -9.58
C HIS A 106 -33.12 8.01 -10.87
N ARG A 107 -33.89 7.49 -11.86
CA ARG A 107 -34.09 8.15 -13.16
C ARG A 107 -35.40 8.94 -13.19
N MET A 108 -35.36 10.17 -13.71
CA MET A 108 -36.60 10.93 -13.98
C MET A 108 -37.36 10.28 -15.14
N ASN A 109 -38.65 9.98 -14.94
CA ASN A 109 -39.49 9.28 -15.92
C ASN A 109 -39.40 9.95 -17.32
N PRO A 110 -39.15 9.20 -18.41
CA PRO A 110 -38.98 9.74 -19.76
C PRO A 110 -40.13 10.64 -20.24
N ALA A 111 -41.39 10.31 -19.93
CA ALA A 111 -42.55 11.10 -20.32
C ALA A 111 -42.61 12.44 -19.57
N ARG A 112 -42.19 12.47 -18.30
CA ARG A 112 -42.12 13.70 -17.50
C ARG A 112 -40.99 14.62 -17.97
N ARG A 113 -39.86 14.04 -18.40
CA ARG A 113 -38.75 14.78 -19.01
C ARG A 113 -39.17 15.44 -20.33
N ALA A 114 -39.91 14.72 -21.17
CA ALA A 114 -40.46 15.28 -22.40
C ALA A 114 -41.46 16.42 -22.12
N LYS A 115 -42.34 16.25 -21.14
CA LYS A 115 -43.28 17.30 -20.70
C LYS A 115 -42.57 18.54 -20.17
N CYS A 116 -41.52 18.39 -19.36
CA CYS A 116 -40.74 19.51 -18.84
C CYS A 116 -40.00 20.26 -19.96
N ARG A 117 -39.40 19.55 -20.92
CA ARG A 117 -38.81 20.15 -22.12
C ARG A 117 -39.86 20.88 -22.96
N GLN A 118 -41.05 20.30 -23.11
CA GLN A 118 -42.16 20.90 -23.83
C GLN A 118 -42.63 22.19 -23.14
N SER A 119 -42.79 22.19 -21.82
CA SER A 119 -43.19 23.40 -21.07
C SER A 119 -42.16 24.52 -21.13
N VAL A 120 -40.86 24.18 -21.12
CA VAL A 120 -39.77 25.17 -21.33
C VAL A 120 -39.80 25.72 -22.75
N LEU A 121 -40.01 24.88 -23.75
CA LEU A 121 -40.14 25.30 -25.15
C LEU A 121 -41.39 26.15 -25.37
N ASP A 122 -42.55 25.75 -24.82
CA ASP A 122 -43.80 26.49 -24.93
C ASP A 122 -43.70 27.88 -24.27
N HIS A 123 -42.91 27.99 -23.20
CA HIS A 123 -42.60 29.27 -22.58
C HIS A 123 -41.62 30.11 -23.40
N ALA A 124 -40.54 29.52 -23.91
CA ALA A 124 -39.58 30.19 -24.79
C ALA A 124 -40.21 30.69 -26.10
N HIS A 125 -41.21 29.96 -26.59
CA HIS A 125 -41.98 30.29 -27.79
C HIS A 125 -43.24 31.13 -27.49
N ARG A 126 -43.51 31.48 -26.23
CA ARG A 126 -44.68 32.25 -25.77
C ARG A 126 -46.02 31.69 -26.26
N THR A 127 -46.14 30.36 -26.39
CA THR A 127 -47.33 29.70 -26.92
C THR A 127 -48.42 29.44 -25.88
N SER A 128 -48.15 29.67 -24.58
CA SER A 128 -49.18 29.64 -23.54
C SER A 128 -49.96 30.95 -23.51
N ALA A 129 -51.24 30.87 -23.89
CA ALA A 129 -52.16 32.01 -23.90
C ALA A 129 -52.44 32.51 -22.47
N GLY A 130 -52.00 33.72 -22.13
CA GLY A 130 -52.50 34.45 -20.95
C GLY A 130 -51.54 35.46 -20.33
N ARG A 131 -51.74 36.74 -20.68
CA ARG A 131 -51.33 38.02 -20.05
C ARG A 131 -50.00 38.12 -19.26
N LEU A 132 -49.17 39.06 -19.72
CA LEU A 132 -48.08 39.69 -18.97
C LEU A 132 -48.67 40.59 -17.86
N ASP A 133 -48.41 40.23 -16.61
CA ASP A 133 -48.42 41.18 -15.48
C ASP A 133 -46.95 41.40 -15.05
N ASP A 134 -46.53 42.66 -14.97
CA ASP A 134 -45.14 43.12 -14.81
C ASP A 134 -44.49 42.83 -13.44
N ASP A 135 -45.15 42.09 -12.54
CA ASP A 135 -44.69 41.84 -11.16
C ASP A 135 -44.06 40.45 -10.91
N LYS A 136 -43.72 39.70 -11.96
CA LYS A 136 -43.03 38.40 -11.84
C LYS A 136 -41.61 38.45 -12.40
N CYS A 137 -40.65 38.72 -11.50
CA CYS A 137 -39.22 38.49 -11.72
C CYS A 137 -38.97 37.09 -12.30
N LEU A 138 -38.03 36.97 -13.24
CA LEU A 138 -37.61 35.72 -13.89
C LEU A 138 -37.40 34.58 -12.88
N VAL A 139 -36.95 34.90 -11.66
CA VAL A 139 -36.75 33.97 -10.54
C VAL A 139 -38.06 33.38 -10.03
N ARG A 140 -39.13 34.16 -9.83
CA ARG A 140 -40.44 33.63 -9.36
C ARG A 140 -41.19 32.84 -10.43
N THR A 141 -40.96 33.16 -11.70
CA THR A 141 -41.49 32.37 -12.82
C THR A 141 -40.71 31.06 -12.99
N LEU A 142 -39.39 31.06 -12.76
CA LEU A 142 -38.57 29.85 -12.69
C LEU A 142 -38.95 28.98 -11.47
N GLU A 143 -39.21 29.61 -10.32
CA GLU A 143 -39.65 28.96 -9.09
C GLU A 143 -41.06 28.36 -9.25
N GLY A 144 -41.98 29.05 -9.90
CA GLY A 144 -43.29 28.52 -10.30
C GLY A 144 -43.20 27.38 -11.32
N LEU A 145 -42.33 27.50 -12.34
CA LEU A 145 -42.05 26.42 -13.29
C LEU A 145 -41.39 25.21 -12.62
N LEU A 146 -40.51 25.42 -11.64
CA LEU A 146 -39.90 24.35 -10.86
C LEU A 146 -40.93 23.72 -9.90
N LEU A 147 -41.79 24.49 -9.25
CA LEU A 147 -42.84 23.96 -8.36
C LEU A 147 -43.94 23.21 -9.14
N ASP A 148 -44.35 23.70 -10.32
CA ASP A 148 -45.38 23.08 -11.15
C ASP A 148 -44.86 21.93 -12.04
N ALA A 149 -43.60 21.97 -12.47
CA ALA A 149 -42.96 20.85 -13.19
C ALA A 149 -42.44 19.74 -12.25
N LEU A 150 -42.39 20.00 -10.94
CA LEU A 150 -42.04 19.02 -9.91
C LEU A 150 -43.24 18.54 -9.07
N PRO A 151 -44.27 17.88 -9.63
CA PRO A 151 -45.22 17.18 -8.80
C PRO A 151 -44.73 15.75 -8.57
N THR A 152 -43.90 15.53 -7.55
CA THR A 152 -43.95 14.35 -6.66
C THR A 152 -42.86 14.45 -5.59
N SER A 153 -43.18 14.01 -4.37
CA SER A 153 -42.24 13.64 -3.30
C SER A 153 -41.02 12.88 -3.81
N PHE A 154 -41.18 12.11 -4.89
CA PHE A 154 -40.13 11.35 -5.56
C PHE A 154 -38.98 12.19 -6.17
N PHE A 155 -39.23 13.38 -6.74
CA PHE A 155 -38.14 14.19 -7.31
C PHE A 155 -37.30 14.84 -6.21
N THR A 156 -37.96 15.45 -5.22
CA THR A 156 -37.31 15.97 -4.02
C THR A 156 -36.51 14.86 -3.34
N TYR A 157 -37.07 13.66 -3.24
CA TYR A 157 -36.41 12.48 -2.68
C TYR A 157 -35.21 11.99 -3.49
N VAL A 158 -35.25 12.04 -4.82
CA VAL A 158 -34.11 11.71 -5.70
C VAL A 158 -33.00 12.76 -5.54
N LEU A 159 -33.36 14.04 -5.42
CA LEU A 159 -32.41 15.14 -5.25
C LEU A 159 -31.78 15.12 -3.86
N GLU A 160 -32.57 14.91 -2.80
CA GLU A 160 -32.13 14.68 -1.42
C GLU A 160 -31.23 13.45 -1.32
N ARG A 161 -31.57 12.33 -1.97
CA ARG A 161 -30.71 11.13 -1.99
C ARG A 161 -29.40 11.37 -2.73
N ARG A 162 -29.41 12.12 -3.84
CA ARG A 162 -28.18 12.46 -4.60
C ARG A 162 -27.29 13.43 -3.82
N LEU A 163 -27.87 14.42 -3.14
CA LEU A 163 -27.17 15.28 -2.21
C LEU A 163 -26.62 14.48 -1.02
N ALA A 164 -27.37 13.53 -0.46
CA ALA A 164 -26.91 12.64 0.61
C ALA A 164 -25.75 11.72 0.18
N VAL A 165 -25.77 11.24 -1.08
CA VAL A 165 -24.69 10.45 -1.67
C VAL A 165 -23.42 11.29 -1.86
N MET A 166 -23.53 12.51 -2.40
CA MET A 166 -22.40 13.45 -2.48
C MET A 166 -21.90 13.85 -1.09
N PHE A 167 -22.80 13.98 -0.12
CA PHE A 167 -22.48 14.31 1.27
C PHE A 167 -21.73 13.19 1.99
N HIS A 168 -22.13 11.94 1.79
CA HIS A 168 -21.39 10.80 2.32
C HIS A 168 -20.00 10.71 1.69
N SER A 169 -19.89 10.95 0.39
CA SER A 169 -18.60 11.05 -0.29
C SER A 169 -17.75 12.22 0.18
N ALA A 170 -18.34 13.36 0.54
CA ALA A 170 -17.63 14.49 1.13
C ALA A 170 -17.01 14.11 2.47
N THR A 171 -17.72 13.35 3.31
CA THR A 171 -17.16 12.81 4.56
C THR A 171 -15.99 11.85 4.30
N ILE A 172 -16.13 10.97 3.31
CA ILE A 172 -15.02 10.07 2.90
C ILE A 172 -13.82 10.89 2.42
N VAL A 173 -14.03 11.86 1.53
CA VAL A 173 -12.98 12.75 1.01
C VAL A 173 -12.33 13.53 2.15
N ALA A 174 -13.11 14.12 3.07
CA ALA A 174 -12.57 14.85 4.21
C ALA A 174 -11.66 13.95 5.06
N ASN A 175 -12.11 12.73 5.41
CA ASN A 175 -11.31 11.76 6.14
C ASN A 175 -10.04 11.35 5.37
N MET A 176 -10.17 11.13 4.07
CA MET A 176 -9.10 10.75 3.16
C MET A 176 -8.06 11.85 2.91
N MET A 177 -8.47 13.11 2.99
CA MET A 177 -7.62 14.30 2.89
C MET A 177 -6.88 14.55 4.21
N GLN A 178 -7.45 14.11 5.34
CA GLN A 178 -6.84 14.16 6.67
C GLN A 178 -5.92 12.98 6.96
N SER A 179 -6.12 11.82 6.32
CA SER A 179 -5.28 10.65 6.55
C SER A 179 -3.88 10.81 5.92
N ASP A 180 -2.82 10.77 6.75
CA ASP A 180 -1.46 10.58 6.26
C ASP A 180 -1.30 9.12 5.82
N ARG A 181 -1.17 8.91 4.50
CA ARG A 181 -1.19 7.56 3.89
C ARG A 181 0.15 6.86 3.90
N VAL A 182 1.22 7.59 4.21
CA VAL A 182 2.57 7.03 4.36
C VAL A 182 2.75 6.66 5.83
N GLN A 183 2.54 5.38 6.14
CA GLN A 183 2.87 4.88 7.45
C GLN A 183 4.39 4.79 7.56
N ARG A 184 4.96 5.59 8.47
CA ARG A 184 6.37 5.48 8.83
C ARG A 184 6.63 4.11 9.44
N ARG A 185 7.76 3.49 9.07
CA ARG A 185 8.20 2.21 9.63
C ARG A 185 8.61 2.38 11.07
N GLU A 186 8.38 1.36 11.90
CA GLU A 186 8.97 1.35 13.23
C GLU A 186 10.45 1.01 13.14
N ARG A 187 11.28 1.72 13.90
CA ARG A 187 12.70 1.39 14.06
C ARG A 187 12.79 0.10 14.86
N ALA A 188 13.44 -0.92 14.29
CA ALA A 188 13.72 -2.15 15.01
C ALA A 188 14.57 -1.86 16.26
N ARG A 189 14.22 -2.50 17.37
CA ARG A 189 14.98 -2.45 18.62
C ARG A 189 15.34 -3.85 19.06
N ALA A 190 16.58 -4.03 19.51
CA ALA A 190 17.00 -5.29 20.12
C ALA A 190 16.54 -5.35 21.58
N GLU A 191 16.20 -6.57 22.05
CA GLU A 191 16.01 -6.83 23.47
C GLU A 191 17.38 -6.82 24.17
N ALA A 192 17.47 -6.13 25.32
CA ALA A 192 18.70 -6.08 26.09
C ALA A 192 19.08 -7.48 26.60
N SER A 193 20.30 -7.93 26.33
CA SER A 193 20.82 -9.17 26.90
C SER A 193 21.31 -8.98 28.34
N PRO A 194 21.42 -10.02 29.17
CA PRO A 194 21.90 -9.90 30.56
C PRO A 194 23.33 -9.32 30.68
N HIS A 195 24.14 -9.40 29.63
CA HIS A 195 25.52 -8.88 29.62
C HIS A 195 25.61 -7.35 29.49
N VAL A 196 24.49 -6.69 29.15
CA VAL A 196 24.39 -5.25 28.90
C VAL A 196 24.68 -4.43 30.17
N GLU A 197 24.40 -4.97 31.37
CA GLU A 197 24.67 -4.28 32.64
C GLU A 197 26.16 -4.06 32.93
N LEU A 198 27.01 -5.04 32.59
CA LEU A 198 28.47 -4.93 32.73
C LEU A 198 29.06 -3.93 31.74
N HIS A 199 28.56 -3.95 30.50
CA HIS A 199 28.93 -2.95 29.51
C HIS A 199 28.57 -1.55 30.00
N HIS A 200 27.37 -1.32 30.54
CA HIS A 200 26.94 0.01 31.01
C HIS A 200 27.86 0.64 32.06
N VAL A 201 28.37 -0.15 33.01
CA VAL A 201 29.33 0.33 34.02
C VAL A 201 30.66 0.72 33.38
N ALA A 202 31.21 -0.13 32.52
CA ALA A 202 32.46 0.15 31.81
C ALA A 202 32.35 1.37 30.88
N ILE A 203 31.21 1.49 30.21
CA ILE A 203 30.82 2.58 29.30
C ILE A 203 30.78 3.93 30.00
N ARG A 204 30.12 4.01 31.17
CA ARG A 204 30.04 5.24 31.95
C ARG A 204 31.40 5.67 32.45
N ALA A 205 32.20 4.71 32.94
CA ALA A 205 33.55 4.98 33.38
C ALA A 205 34.40 5.54 32.22
N LEU A 206 34.31 4.94 31.04
CA LEU A 206 35.05 5.38 29.86
C LEU A 206 34.67 6.79 29.42
N SER A 207 33.38 7.08 29.23
CA SER A 207 32.91 8.44 28.84
C SER A 207 33.36 9.51 29.86
N THR A 208 33.25 9.22 31.16
CA THR A 208 33.68 10.14 32.24
C THR A 208 35.20 10.37 32.24
N LEU A 209 35.99 9.30 32.06
CA LEU A 209 37.44 9.37 32.01
C LEU A 209 37.93 10.16 30.80
N LEU A 210 37.32 9.95 29.63
CA LEU A 210 37.69 10.64 28.39
C LEU A 210 37.33 12.12 28.43
N GLY A 211 36.16 12.46 28.96
CA GLY A 211 35.71 13.85 29.10
C GLY A 211 36.57 14.70 30.06
N SER A 212 37.30 14.05 30.98
CA SER A 212 38.17 14.70 31.97
C SER A 212 39.66 14.58 31.66
N PHE A 213 40.02 14.06 30.48
CA PHE A 213 41.41 13.77 30.13
C PHE A 213 42.26 15.05 29.93
N ASP A 214 43.29 15.23 30.75
CA ASP A 214 44.21 16.38 30.65
C ASP A 214 45.41 16.09 29.73
N TYR A 215 45.31 16.54 28.48
CA TYR A 215 46.38 16.41 27.48
C TYR A 215 47.65 17.21 27.79
N ARG A 216 47.62 18.13 28.76
CA ARG A 216 48.78 18.99 29.08
C ARG A 216 49.64 18.41 30.19
N HIS A 217 49.17 17.38 30.88
CA HIS A 217 49.90 16.76 31.97
C HIS A 217 50.98 15.80 31.42
N GLU A 218 52.22 15.92 31.89
CA GLU A 218 53.36 15.11 31.40
C GLU A 218 53.15 13.58 31.53
N ASN A 219 52.41 13.15 32.55
CA ASN A 219 52.10 11.74 32.81
C ASN A 219 50.88 11.22 32.02
N ALA A 220 50.17 12.07 31.28
CA ALA A 220 49.00 11.66 30.50
C ALA A 220 49.39 10.92 29.21
N LEU A 221 50.63 11.09 28.74
CA LEU A 221 51.12 10.51 27.49
C LEU A 221 51.10 8.97 27.48
N GLY A 222 51.60 8.34 28.53
CA GLY A 222 51.66 6.87 28.64
C GLY A 222 50.26 6.23 28.57
N PRO A 223 49.33 6.61 29.46
CA PRO A 223 47.95 6.12 29.45
C PRO A 223 47.21 6.38 28.14
N PHE A 224 47.44 7.55 27.50
CA PHE A 224 46.86 7.84 26.17
C PHE A 224 47.29 6.81 25.14
N VAL A 225 48.61 6.56 25.02
CA VAL A 225 49.18 5.66 24.03
C VAL A 225 48.73 4.21 24.27
N GLU A 226 48.69 3.76 25.53
CA GLU A 226 48.18 2.43 25.86
C GLU A 226 46.72 2.27 25.45
N MET A 227 45.86 3.24 25.81
CA MET A 227 44.45 3.20 25.47
C MET A 227 44.22 3.26 23.95
N ALA A 228 44.93 4.14 23.23
CA ALA A 228 44.84 4.24 21.77
C ALA A 228 45.27 2.93 21.08
N ARG A 229 46.29 2.24 21.60
CA ARG A 229 46.71 0.91 21.10
C ARG A 229 45.69 -0.18 21.40
N LEU A 230 45.02 -0.13 22.55
CA LEU A 230 43.95 -1.07 22.87
C LEU A 230 42.80 -0.99 21.86
N LEU A 231 42.46 0.21 21.37
CA LEU A 231 41.47 0.39 20.30
C LEU A 231 41.87 -0.33 19.00
N GLY A 232 43.18 -0.48 18.76
CA GLY A 232 43.72 -1.20 17.61
C GLY A 232 43.45 -2.71 17.60
N ASN A 233 42.99 -3.29 18.72
CA ASN A 233 42.73 -4.73 18.83
C ASN A 233 41.32 -5.14 18.40
N PHE A 234 40.41 -4.18 18.16
CA PHE A 234 39.05 -4.49 17.75
C PHE A 234 38.98 -4.85 16.25
N PRO A 235 38.46 -6.03 15.88
CA PRO A 235 38.24 -6.38 14.47
C PRO A 235 37.20 -5.47 13.81
N PRO A 236 37.24 -5.29 12.47
CA PRO A 236 36.20 -4.57 11.75
C PRO A 236 34.80 -5.10 12.04
N LEU A 237 33.83 -4.19 12.23
CA LEU A 237 32.43 -4.45 12.58
C LEU A 237 32.16 -5.20 13.88
N SER A 238 33.18 -5.49 14.70
CA SER A 238 33.00 -6.17 15.99
C SER A 238 32.15 -5.39 17.00
N LEU A 239 32.04 -4.07 16.83
CA LEU A 239 31.28 -3.17 17.69
C LEU A 239 30.07 -2.55 16.96
N PHE A 240 29.68 -3.05 15.79
CA PHE A 240 28.49 -2.54 15.10
C PHE A 240 27.20 -2.89 15.85
N SER A 241 27.07 -4.14 16.31
CA SER A 241 25.92 -4.62 17.09
C SER A 241 25.75 -3.93 18.44
N TYR A 242 26.78 -3.25 18.92
CA TYR A 242 26.76 -2.52 20.18
C TYR A 242 25.89 -1.24 20.11
N TRP A 243 25.69 -0.68 18.92
CA TRP A 243 24.87 0.54 18.75
C TRP A 243 23.77 0.42 17.70
N SER A 244 23.74 -0.67 16.93
CA SER A 244 22.76 -0.92 15.86
C SER A 244 22.35 -2.39 15.77
N PRO A 245 21.04 -2.74 15.79
CA PRO A 245 19.92 -1.83 16.07
C PRO A 245 19.97 -1.33 17.52
N GLU A 246 19.34 -0.20 17.80
CA GLU A 246 19.28 0.35 19.16
C GLU A 246 18.72 -0.68 20.15
N GLU A 247 19.52 -1.01 21.17
CA GLU A 247 19.05 -1.84 22.28
C GLU A 247 18.09 -1.03 23.14
N LYS A 248 16.96 -1.65 23.52
CA LYS A 248 16.06 -1.06 24.51
C LYS A 248 16.85 -0.85 25.81
N PRO A 249 16.88 0.37 26.39
CA PRO A 249 17.59 0.58 27.65
C PRO A 249 17.03 -0.37 28.72
N PRO A 250 17.87 -0.89 29.63
CA PRO A 250 17.40 -1.75 30.70
C PRO A 250 16.35 -1.01 31.52
N GLU A 251 15.26 -1.71 31.81
CA GLU A 251 14.14 -1.18 32.57
C GLU A 251 14.09 -1.81 33.95
N GLU A 252 13.50 -1.09 34.89
CA GLU A 252 13.17 -1.58 36.23
C GLU A 252 11.70 -1.31 36.54
N ASP A 253 11.14 -2.13 37.45
CA ASP A 253 9.77 -1.97 37.90
C ASP A 253 9.61 -0.70 38.73
N VAL A 254 8.57 0.06 38.42
CA VAL A 254 8.13 1.15 39.28
C VAL A 254 7.23 0.57 40.37
N PRO A 255 7.63 0.68 41.65
CA PRO A 255 6.84 0.11 42.74
C PRO A 255 5.49 0.82 42.85
N LEU A 256 4.41 0.03 42.80
CA LEU A 256 3.04 0.48 43.01
C LEU A 256 2.50 -0.06 44.33
N THR A 257 1.75 0.76 45.04
CA THR A 257 1.07 0.37 46.29
C THR A 257 -0.44 0.31 46.08
N LYS A 258 -1.14 -0.52 46.85
CA LYS A 258 -2.58 -0.80 46.68
C LYS A 258 -3.46 0.44 46.79
N ASP A 259 -3.05 1.44 47.58
CA ASP A 259 -3.74 2.72 47.78
C ASP A 259 -3.65 3.68 46.58
N ARG A 260 -2.83 3.33 45.57
CA ARG A 260 -2.56 4.18 44.40
C ARG A 260 -3.17 3.65 43.10
N VAL A 261 -4.01 2.62 43.20
CA VAL A 261 -4.71 2.00 42.08
C VAL A 261 -6.20 2.20 42.28
N ASP A 262 -6.84 2.88 41.33
CA ASP A 262 -8.28 3.17 41.38
C ASP A 262 -8.95 2.84 40.04
N ALA A 263 -10.21 2.41 40.08
CA ALA A 263 -10.98 2.10 38.88
C ALA A 263 -12.40 2.67 38.98
N SER A 264 -12.87 3.31 37.91
CA SER A 264 -14.23 3.88 37.86
C SER A 264 -15.34 2.82 37.91
N SER A 265 -15.02 1.56 37.63
CA SER A 265 -15.92 0.42 37.72
C SER A 265 -15.13 -0.84 38.06
N SER A 266 -15.60 -1.60 39.05
CA SER A 266 -14.97 -2.86 39.48
C SER A 266 -16.00 -3.79 40.09
N SER A 267 -15.82 -5.09 39.89
CA SER A 267 -16.55 -6.12 40.63
C SER A 267 -16.10 -6.10 42.09
N THR A 268 -17.03 -6.38 43.00
CA THR A 268 -16.77 -6.42 44.46
C THR A 268 -15.81 -7.53 44.85
N LEU A 269 -15.79 -8.64 44.10
CA LEU A 269 -14.90 -9.79 44.33
C LEU A 269 -13.51 -9.59 43.71
N HIS A 270 -13.38 -8.67 42.76
CA HIS A 270 -12.18 -8.48 41.94
C HIS A 270 -11.79 -6.99 41.88
N PRO A 271 -11.41 -6.37 43.01
CA PRO A 271 -11.03 -4.95 43.07
C PRO A 271 -9.71 -4.68 42.32
N PRO A 272 -9.46 -3.44 41.89
CA PRO A 272 -8.30 -3.11 41.07
C PRO A 272 -6.97 -3.26 41.82
N SER A 273 -6.97 -3.29 43.15
CA SER A 273 -5.78 -3.55 43.98
C SER A 273 -5.21 -4.97 43.81
N LEU A 274 -5.99 -5.91 43.25
CA LEU A 274 -5.52 -7.27 42.93
C LEU A 274 -4.55 -7.30 41.74
N LEU A 275 -4.51 -6.24 40.92
CA LEU A 275 -3.59 -6.13 39.77
C LEU A 275 -2.11 -6.14 40.15
N LEU A 276 -1.81 -5.84 41.41
CA LEU A 276 -0.44 -5.79 41.94
C LEU A 276 0.01 -7.13 42.52
N ASP A 277 -0.89 -8.11 42.64
CA ASP A 277 -0.57 -9.46 43.08
C ASP A 277 -0.20 -10.31 41.86
N PRO A 278 0.99 -10.92 41.80
CA PRO A 278 1.41 -11.74 40.66
C PRO A 278 0.74 -13.12 40.61
N SER A 279 -0.12 -13.47 41.58
CA SER A 279 -0.84 -14.75 41.59
C SER A 279 -1.89 -14.84 40.47
N ASP A 280 -1.94 -15.96 39.75
CA ASP A 280 -2.95 -16.22 38.70
C ASP A 280 -4.40 -16.17 39.22
N ALA A 281 -4.61 -16.33 40.53
CA ALA A 281 -5.92 -16.24 41.17
C ALA A 281 -6.37 -14.80 41.48
N ALA A 282 -5.47 -13.82 41.37
CA ALA A 282 -5.73 -12.42 41.64
C ALA A 282 -5.89 -11.66 40.31
N TYR A 283 -7.06 -11.07 40.09
CA TYR A 283 -7.34 -10.29 38.89
C TYR A 283 -8.36 -9.20 39.19
N TRP A 284 -8.34 -8.15 38.37
CA TRP A 284 -9.37 -7.12 38.32
C TRP A 284 -10.38 -7.46 37.22
N LEU A 285 -11.67 -7.25 37.51
CA LEU A 285 -12.75 -7.48 36.57
C LEU A 285 -13.86 -6.45 36.79
N THR A 286 -14.46 -5.96 35.70
CA THR A 286 -15.64 -5.09 35.77
C THR A 286 -16.94 -5.90 35.82
N PRO A 287 -18.07 -5.30 36.23
CA PRO A 287 -19.38 -5.83 35.91
C PRO A 287 -19.62 -5.90 34.38
N PRO A 288 -20.57 -6.72 33.90
CA PRO A 288 -20.92 -6.78 32.48
C PRO A 288 -21.42 -5.44 31.93
N ARG A 289 -21.00 -5.12 30.70
CA ARG A 289 -21.36 -3.92 29.92
C ARG A 289 -21.16 -2.61 30.68
N PRO A 290 -19.97 -2.33 31.23
CA PRO A 290 -19.75 -1.17 32.09
C PRO A 290 -19.68 0.17 31.33
N GLY A 291 -19.80 0.17 30.00
CA GLY A 291 -19.59 1.36 29.17
C GLY A 291 -18.10 1.69 29.05
N THR A 292 -17.74 2.94 29.35
CA THR A 292 -16.34 3.39 29.41
C THR A 292 -15.81 3.25 30.83
N VAL A 293 -14.68 2.56 31.01
CA VAL A 293 -14.04 2.36 32.32
C VAL A 293 -12.67 3.00 32.34
N LEU A 294 -12.33 3.65 33.45
CA LEU A 294 -11.07 4.34 33.70
C LEU A 294 -10.33 3.61 34.84
N LEU A 295 -9.16 3.05 34.57
CA LEU A 295 -8.26 2.48 35.57
C LEU A 295 -7.06 3.41 35.73
N THR A 296 -6.88 4.02 36.91
CA THR A 296 -5.86 5.03 37.19
C THR A 296 -4.80 4.46 38.15
N LEU A 297 -3.52 4.66 37.80
CA LEU A 297 -2.33 4.26 38.54
C LEU A 297 -1.54 5.54 38.90
N SER A 298 -1.51 5.89 40.18
CA SER A 298 -0.83 7.10 40.67
C SER A 298 0.61 6.82 41.13
N LEU A 299 1.57 7.65 40.74
CA LEU A 299 2.99 7.45 41.02
C LEU A 299 3.44 8.14 42.31
N ALA A 300 4.34 7.52 43.08
CA ALA A 300 4.85 8.03 44.36
C ALA A 300 5.54 9.39 44.23
N GLN A 301 6.29 9.53 43.15
CA GLN A 301 7.02 10.72 42.76
C GLN A 301 6.97 10.82 41.23
N PRO A 302 7.17 12.03 40.66
CA PRO A 302 7.32 12.19 39.22
C PRO A 302 8.38 11.23 38.66
N THR A 303 7.98 10.34 37.77
CA THR A 303 8.83 9.25 37.25
C THR A 303 8.73 9.18 35.74
N THR A 304 9.83 8.85 35.06
CA THR A 304 9.79 8.57 33.61
C THR A 304 9.27 7.16 33.37
N ILE A 305 8.17 7.00 32.65
CA ILE A 305 7.63 5.66 32.31
C ILE A 305 7.93 5.34 30.85
N SER A 306 8.59 4.22 30.59
CA SER A 306 9.00 3.80 29.23
C SER A 306 8.16 2.68 28.66
N SER A 307 7.49 1.87 29.49
CA SER A 307 6.61 0.79 29.04
C SER A 307 5.55 0.46 30.09
N VAL A 308 4.38 0.02 29.63
CA VAL A 308 3.35 -0.60 30.49
C VAL A 308 3.11 -2.01 29.99
N VAL A 309 3.23 -2.99 30.88
CA VAL A 309 2.91 -4.39 30.60
C VAL A 309 1.56 -4.70 31.23
N VAL A 310 0.63 -5.19 30.42
CA VAL A 310 -0.71 -5.61 30.82
C VAL A 310 -0.90 -7.09 30.50
N THR A 311 -1.43 -7.84 31.47
CA THR A 311 -1.81 -9.24 31.28
C THR A 311 -3.32 -9.33 31.25
N TRP A 312 -3.89 -9.66 30.09
CA TRP A 312 -5.34 -9.74 29.90
C TRP A 312 -5.94 -10.94 30.64
N HIS A 313 -7.12 -10.75 31.24
CA HIS A 313 -7.85 -11.83 31.89
C HIS A 313 -8.85 -12.48 30.91
N GLY A 314 -8.45 -13.62 30.33
CA GLY A 314 -9.27 -14.39 29.39
C GLY A 314 -9.72 -13.57 28.18
N SER A 315 -11.01 -13.66 27.82
CA SER A 315 -11.62 -12.90 26.72
C SER A 315 -12.16 -11.52 27.11
N SER A 316 -11.86 -11.02 28.32
CA SER A 316 -12.39 -9.75 28.86
C SER A 316 -11.66 -8.52 28.30
N GLN A 317 -11.52 -8.44 26.97
CA GLN A 317 -10.86 -7.34 26.27
C GLN A 317 -11.89 -6.33 25.73
N PRO A 318 -11.57 -5.02 25.71
CA PRO A 318 -12.43 -3.99 25.13
C PRO A 318 -12.30 -3.88 23.60
N SER A 319 -13.19 -3.14 22.95
CA SER A 319 -13.09 -2.83 21.50
C SER A 319 -12.04 -1.76 21.25
N THR A 320 -11.93 -0.78 22.14
CA THR A 320 -10.91 0.25 22.14
C THR A 320 -10.24 0.34 23.52
N PHE A 321 -8.94 0.54 23.50
CA PHE A 321 -8.10 0.61 24.68
C PHE A 321 -7.15 1.79 24.53
N ALA A 322 -7.15 2.75 25.45
CA ALA A 322 -6.29 3.93 25.36
C ALA A 322 -5.48 4.17 26.63
N LEU A 323 -4.28 4.71 26.45
CA LEU A 323 -3.39 5.17 27.50
C LEU A 323 -3.48 6.69 27.60
N GLN A 324 -3.71 7.19 28.81
CA GLN A 324 -3.64 8.60 29.15
C GLN A 324 -2.64 8.81 30.29
N CYS A 325 -2.05 10.00 30.38
CA CYS A 325 -1.15 10.34 31.48
C CYS A 325 -1.33 11.78 31.97
N THR A 326 -0.90 12.03 33.21
CA THR A 326 -0.63 13.36 33.76
C THR A 326 0.87 13.54 33.98
N THR A 327 1.34 14.79 33.88
CA THR A 327 2.73 15.18 34.15
C THR A 327 2.79 16.23 35.25
N THR A 328 3.99 16.62 35.69
CA THR A 328 4.19 17.74 36.61
C THR A 328 3.66 19.07 36.08
N ASP A 329 3.73 19.26 34.76
CA ASP A 329 3.34 20.52 34.09
C ASP A 329 1.82 20.63 33.91
N ALA A 330 1.13 19.49 33.84
CA ALA A 330 -0.32 19.41 33.69
C ALA A 330 -0.93 18.34 34.63
N PRO A 331 -0.87 18.54 35.96
CA PRO A 331 -1.24 17.52 36.95
C PRO A 331 -2.74 17.21 36.99
N THR A 332 -3.59 18.10 36.46
CA THR A 332 -5.05 17.96 36.50
C THR A 332 -5.67 17.49 35.18
N HIS A 333 -4.87 17.36 34.11
CA HIS A 333 -5.35 17.05 32.78
C HIS A 333 -4.72 15.77 32.23
N PHE A 334 -5.53 14.72 32.06
CA PHE A 334 -5.11 13.47 31.44
C PHE A 334 -5.04 13.63 29.92
N ALA A 335 -3.82 13.73 29.38
CA ALA A 335 -3.58 13.76 27.95
C ALA A 335 -3.57 12.34 27.37
N VAL A 336 -4.16 12.13 26.20
CA VAL A 336 -4.11 10.85 25.46
C VAL A 336 -2.70 10.65 24.90
N VAL A 337 -2.10 9.52 25.21
CA VAL A 337 -0.76 9.11 24.75
C VAL A 337 -0.86 8.19 23.54
N ALA A 338 -1.69 7.15 23.63
CA ALA A 338 -1.84 6.14 22.59
C ALA A 338 -3.23 5.48 22.68
N GLU A 339 -3.73 4.96 21.56
CA GLU A 339 -4.99 4.22 21.48
C GLU A 339 -4.82 2.99 20.57
N TRP A 340 -5.35 1.86 21.03
CA TRP A 340 -5.36 0.58 20.35
C TRP A 340 -6.80 0.14 20.10
N THR A 341 -7.04 -0.50 18.96
CA THR A 341 -8.35 -1.00 18.56
C THR A 341 -8.28 -2.51 18.34
N HIS A 342 -9.29 -3.22 18.85
CA HIS A 342 -9.40 -4.66 18.70
C HIS A 342 -9.72 -5.01 17.24
N LYS A 343 -8.80 -5.72 16.55
CA LYS A 343 -9.00 -6.16 15.17
C LYS A 343 -9.49 -7.62 15.14
N PRO A 344 -10.44 -7.98 14.25
CA PRO A 344 -10.87 -9.37 14.11
C PRO A 344 -9.67 -10.29 13.82
N GLY A 345 -9.41 -11.26 14.71
CA GLY A 345 -8.28 -12.19 14.58
C GLY A 345 -6.93 -11.71 15.13
N SER A 346 -6.87 -10.56 15.82
CA SER A 346 -5.64 -10.11 16.50
C SER A 346 -5.99 -9.52 17.89
N PRO A 347 -5.50 -10.10 18.99
CA PRO A 347 -5.78 -9.57 20.34
C PRO A 347 -5.10 -8.21 20.56
N LEU A 348 -5.56 -7.47 21.57
CA LEU A 348 -4.87 -6.26 22.01
C LEU A 348 -3.47 -6.59 22.57
N PRO A 349 -2.48 -5.68 22.42
CA PRO A 349 -1.12 -5.93 22.86
C PRO A 349 -1.03 -6.12 24.38
N SER A 350 -0.14 -7.01 24.82
CA SER A 350 0.21 -7.20 26.24
C SER A 350 1.32 -6.25 26.70
N THR A 351 2.18 -5.80 25.77
CA THR A 351 3.19 -4.76 26.04
C THR A 351 2.81 -3.52 25.26
N LEU A 352 2.56 -2.43 25.97
CA LEU A 352 2.15 -1.17 25.38
C LEU A 352 3.38 -0.35 25.01
N CYS A 353 3.61 -0.20 23.71
CA CYS A 353 4.70 0.61 23.16
C CYS A 353 4.22 2.05 22.96
N PHE A 354 4.92 3.02 23.56
CA PHE A 354 4.65 4.45 23.42
C PHE A 354 5.94 5.25 23.69
N PRO A 355 6.05 6.52 23.26
CA PRO A 355 7.19 7.37 23.61
C PRO A 355 7.33 7.54 25.14
N PRO A 356 8.55 7.52 25.71
CA PRO A 356 8.73 7.62 27.17
C PRO A 356 8.04 8.84 27.78
N LEU A 357 7.23 8.63 28.81
CA LEU A 357 6.47 9.64 29.52
C LEU A 357 7.32 10.26 30.62
N ARG A 358 7.97 11.39 30.33
CA ARG A 358 8.81 12.12 31.29
C ARG A 358 7.97 12.80 32.38
N GLN A 359 8.49 12.86 33.60
CA GLN A 359 7.85 13.55 34.74
C GLN A 359 6.39 13.12 34.95
N CYS A 360 6.08 11.85 34.69
CA CYS A 360 4.74 11.31 34.79
C CYS A 360 4.33 11.24 36.26
N THR A 361 3.11 11.67 36.58
CA THR A 361 2.55 11.66 37.93
C THR A 361 1.44 10.62 38.09
N ALA A 362 0.71 10.31 37.02
CA ALA A 362 -0.27 9.22 36.98
C ALA A 362 -0.50 8.72 35.56
N ILE A 363 -0.87 7.44 35.45
CA ILE A 363 -1.30 6.78 34.21
C ILE A 363 -2.77 6.41 34.34
N ARG A 364 -3.52 6.53 33.25
CA ARG A 364 -4.91 6.08 33.15
C ARG A 364 -5.11 5.23 31.92
N LEU A 365 -5.57 4.00 32.13
CA LEU A 365 -6.00 3.08 31.10
C LEU A 365 -7.51 3.24 30.89
N VAL A 366 -7.92 3.48 29.64
CA VAL A 366 -9.31 3.73 29.25
C VAL A 366 -9.81 2.57 28.41
N PHE A 367 -10.87 1.92 28.85
CA PHE A 367 -11.48 0.76 28.21
C PHE A 367 -12.85 1.16 27.66
N SER A 368 -13.14 0.87 26.40
CA SER A 368 -14.45 1.18 25.81
C SER A 368 -14.85 0.19 24.72
N GLY A 369 -16.16 -0.05 24.62
CA GLY A 369 -16.77 -0.99 23.68
C GLY A 369 -16.48 -2.45 23.99
N VAL A 370 -17.34 -3.34 23.49
CA VAL A 370 -17.24 -4.79 23.69
C VAL A 370 -17.12 -5.45 22.31
N PRO A 371 -16.01 -6.14 22.01
CA PRO A 371 -15.84 -6.82 20.74
C PRO A 371 -16.67 -8.11 20.71
N PRO A 372 -17.02 -8.66 19.53
CA PRO A 372 -17.82 -9.88 19.42
C PRO A 372 -17.21 -11.11 20.13
N THR A 373 -15.89 -11.10 20.33
CA THR A 373 -15.12 -12.14 21.03
C THR A 373 -15.34 -12.11 22.54
N ASN A 374 -15.76 -10.98 23.11
CA ASN A 374 -16.00 -10.80 24.53
C ASN A 374 -17.50 -11.01 24.83
N LYS A 375 -17.90 -12.29 24.96
CA LYS A 375 -19.31 -12.68 25.17
C LYS A 375 -19.88 -12.21 26.51
N GLU A 376 -19.05 -12.17 27.55
CA GLU A 376 -19.43 -11.75 28.90
C GLU A 376 -19.58 -10.22 29.03
N GLY A 377 -19.02 -9.46 28.08
CA GLY A 377 -19.10 -8.00 28.08
C GLY A 377 -18.36 -7.33 29.23
N THR A 378 -17.38 -8.00 29.83
CA THR A 378 -16.57 -7.52 30.96
C THR A 378 -15.20 -7.04 30.49
N TYR A 379 -14.56 -6.14 31.24
CA TYR A 379 -13.15 -5.82 31.07
C TYR A 379 -12.35 -6.43 32.23
N GLY A 380 -11.19 -7.01 31.94
CA GLY A 380 -10.40 -7.66 32.98
C GLY A 380 -8.91 -7.76 32.68
N LEU A 381 -8.12 -7.57 33.72
CA LEU A 381 -6.66 -7.68 33.71
C LEU A 381 -6.22 -8.53 34.91
N SER A 382 -5.30 -9.46 34.68
CA SER A 382 -4.68 -10.25 35.74
C SER A 382 -3.54 -9.49 36.42
N HIS A 383 -2.70 -8.78 35.63
CA HIS A 383 -1.53 -8.10 36.17
C HIS A 383 -1.16 -6.86 35.37
N VAL A 384 -0.62 -5.82 36.03
CA VAL A 384 -0.08 -4.61 35.39
C VAL A 384 1.26 -4.23 35.99
N ARG A 385 2.26 -4.00 35.14
CA ARG A 385 3.58 -3.48 35.51
C ARG A 385 3.87 -2.17 34.80
N LEU A 386 4.41 -1.22 35.55
CA LEU A 386 4.94 0.03 35.03
C LEU A 386 6.46 -0.08 35.02
N LEU A 387 7.07 0.16 33.87
CA LEU A 387 8.51 0.05 33.69
C LEU A 387 9.11 1.44 33.47
N ARG A 388 10.24 1.71 34.12
CA ARG A 388 11.04 2.92 33.90
C ARG A 388 12.45 2.57 33.41
N PRO A 389 13.10 3.43 32.62
CA PRO A 389 14.51 3.27 32.30
C PRO A 389 15.37 3.36 33.57
N LYS A 390 16.44 2.56 33.68
CA LYS A 390 17.44 2.73 34.74
C LYS A 390 18.18 4.08 34.57
N ASP A 391 18.36 4.84 35.65
CA ASP A 391 18.75 6.26 35.64
C ASP A 391 20.19 6.60 35.14
N ASP A 392 20.98 5.63 34.64
CA ASP A 392 22.44 5.79 34.42
C ASP A 392 22.97 5.09 33.15
N VAL A 393 22.23 5.12 32.04
CA VAL A 393 22.66 4.52 30.76
C VAL A 393 23.08 5.60 29.77
N ALA A 394 24.39 5.71 29.50
CA ALA A 394 24.89 6.52 28.38
C ALA A 394 24.56 5.81 27.05
N SER A 395 24.06 6.55 26.07
CA SER A 395 23.78 5.96 24.75
C SER A 395 25.08 5.51 24.08
N PRO A 396 25.11 4.35 23.40
CA PRO A 396 26.27 3.90 22.63
C PRO A 396 26.85 4.98 21.70
N GLN A 397 25.98 5.80 21.13
CA GLN A 397 26.32 6.93 20.26
C GLN A 397 27.11 8.02 20.99
N ALA A 398 26.80 8.32 22.26
CA ALA A 398 27.53 9.31 23.03
C ALA A 398 28.98 8.86 23.30
N ILE A 399 29.18 7.59 23.65
CA ILE A 399 30.53 7.07 23.94
C ILE A 399 31.39 7.00 22.68
N MET A 400 30.81 6.55 21.57
CA MET A 400 31.49 6.60 20.28
C MET A 400 31.94 8.03 19.97
N HIS A 401 31.05 9.01 20.19
CA HIS A 401 31.38 10.41 20.01
C HIS A 401 32.49 10.90 20.94
N ASP A 402 32.44 10.57 22.23
CA ASP A 402 33.46 10.98 23.21
C ASP A 402 34.85 10.42 22.85
N LEU A 403 34.92 9.15 22.43
CA LEU A 403 36.15 8.52 21.96
C LEU A 403 36.67 9.16 20.67
N GLU A 404 35.80 9.38 19.69
CA GLU A 404 36.14 10.08 18.45
C GLU A 404 36.66 11.50 18.74
N HIS A 405 36.00 12.22 19.64
CA HIS A 405 36.38 13.56 20.04
C HIS A 405 37.70 13.58 20.81
N TRP A 406 37.93 12.62 21.70
CA TRP A 406 39.17 12.46 22.45
C TRP A 406 40.35 12.24 21.50
N LEU A 407 40.24 11.31 20.55
CA LEU A 407 41.28 11.04 19.54
C LEU A 407 41.52 12.26 18.63
N LEU A 408 40.46 12.92 18.18
CA LEU A 408 40.55 14.12 17.33
C LEU A 408 41.18 15.31 18.08
N THR A 409 40.91 15.45 19.37
CA THR A 409 41.47 16.52 20.19
C THR A 409 42.96 16.32 20.39
N ALA A 410 43.41 15.07 20.62
CA ALA A 410 44.82 14.73 20.73
C ALA A 410 45.65 15.20 19.51
N SER A 411 45.08 15.16 18.31
CA SER A 411 45.76 15.63 17.08
C SER A 411 45.87 17.15 16.97
N ARG A 412 45.16 17.91 17.82
CA ARG A 412 45.07 19.40 17.76
C ARG A 412 45.83 20.09 18.89
N VAL A 413 46.11 19.40 19.98
CA VAL A 413 46.81 19.96 21.15
C VAL A 413 48.26 20.31 20.76
N GLN A 414 48.75 21.44 21.26
CA GLN A 414 50.14 21.89 21.08
C GLN A 414 50.85 22.02 22.44
N PRO A 415 52.14 21.61 22.54
CA PRO A 415 52.93 20.92 21.52
C PRO A 415 52.53 19.44 21.41
N SER A 416 52.16 18.98 20.22
CA SER A 416 51.93 17.54 19.98
C SER A 416 53.23 16.87 19.57
N THR A 417 53.58 15.78 20.25
CA THR A 417 54.62 14.85 19.77
C THR A 417 54.10 14.05 18.60
N SER A 418 54.94 13.72 17.61
CA SER A 418 54.56 12.88 16.47
C SER A 418 53.95 11.54 16.91
N ASP A 419 54.38 10.96 18.04
CA ASP A 419 53.88 9.68 18.56
C ASP A 419 52.40 9.74 18.95
N VAL A 420 51.97 10.77 19.68
CA VAL A 420 50.54 10.98 20.04
C VAL A 420 49.67 11.08 18.79
N VAL A 421 50.11 11.84 17.79
CA VAL A 421 49.35 12.03 16.54
C VAL A 421 49.24 10.72 15.77
N ILE A 422 50.32 9.94 15.69
CA ILE A 422 50.37 8.63 15.03
C ILE A 422 49.42 7.63 15.72
N GLU A 423 49.47 7.55 17.05
CA GLU A 423 48.64 6.62 17.83
C GLU A 423 47.17 7.04 17.82
N ALA A 424 46.87 8.34 17.91
CA ALA A 424 45.51 8.87 17.77
C ALA A 424 44.93 8.56 16.38
N PHE A 425 45.73 8.74 15.33
CA PHE A 425 45.34 8.46 13.95
C PHE A 425 45.08 6.97 13.71
N SER A 426 45.94 6.09 14.23
CA SER A 426 45.72 4.64 14.20
C SER A 426 44.52 4.19 15.03
N GLY A 427 44.33 4.78 16.21
CA GLY A 427 43.19 4.51 17.08
C GLY A 427 41.87 4.84 16.37
N LEU A 428 41.76 6.02 15.75
CA LEU A 428 40.53 6.41 15.05
C LEU A 428 40.29 5.57 13.78
N HIS A 429 41.35 5.20 13.06
CA HIS A 429 41.25 4.26 11.95
C HIS A 429 40.65 2.91 12.38
N ALA A 430 41.18 2.31 13.45
CA ALA A 430 40.67 1.03 13.97
C ALA A 430 39.25 1.19 14.52
N TRP A 431 38.98 2.28 15.26
CA TRP A 431 37.68 2.57 15.83
C TRP A 431 36.57 2.72 14.77
N ALA A 432 36.86 3.44 13.68
CA ALA A 432 35.91 3.62 12.59
C ALA A 432 35.57 2.29 11.89
N LEU A 433 36.56 1.41 11.69
CA LEU A 433 36.33 0.07 11.14
C LEU A 433 35.58 -0.85 12.11
N ALA A 434 35.93 -0.82 13.40
CA ALA A 434 35.33 -1.68 14.41
C ALA A 434 33.85 -1.35 14.67
N THR A 435 33.53 -0.05 14.76
CA THR A 435 32.17 0.42 15.02
C THR A 435 31.29 0.40 13.77
N GLY A 436 31.88 0.54 12.58
CA GLY A 436 31.10 0.81 11.38
C GLY A 436 30.35 2.16 11.45
N SER A 437 30.79 3.11 12.29
CA SER A 437 30.12 4.40 12.43
C SER A 437 30.47 5.34 11.26
N LEU A 438 29.44 5.89 10.60
CA LEU A 438 29.62 6.97 9.61
C LEU A 438 30.29 8.18 10.25
N THR A 439 29.93 8.52 11.49
CA THR A 439 30.52 9.65 12.23
C THR A 439 32.02 9.45 12.41
N ALA A 440 32.46 8.28 12.91
CA ALA A 440 33.88 7.94 13.05
C ALA A 440 34.62 7.99 11.70
N CYS A 441 34.01 7.52 10.61
CA CYS A 441 34.59 7.60 9.27
C CYS A 441 34.81 9.05 8.83
N VAL A 442 33.84 9.93 9.06
CA VAL A 442 33.96 11.35 8.70
C VAL A 442 34.97 12.07 9.61
N ARG A 443 35.09 11.70 10.89
CA ARG A 443 36.15 12.21 11.78
C ARG A 443 37.55 11.73 11.37
N PHE A 444 37.66 10.50 10.87
CA PHE A 444 38.91 10.00 10.28
C PHE A 444 39.32 10.84 9.06
N LEU A 445 38.36 11.16 8.18
CA LEU A 445 38.59 12.06 7.04
C LEU A 445 38.96 13.48 7.47
N GLU A 446 38.31 14.01 8.51
CA GLU A 446 38.63 15.31 9.11
C GLU A 446 40.09 15.34 9.60
N MET A 447 40.52 14.32 10.33
CA MET A 447 41.90 14.24 10.82
C MET A 447 42.89 14.09 9.66
N LEU A 448 42.60 13.23 8.68
CA LEU A 448 43.42 13.01 7.49
C LEU A 448 43.63 14.32 6.70
N LEU A 449 42.57 15.09 6.46
CA LEU A 449 42.63 16.38 5.76
C LEU A 449 43.28 17.50 6.59
N SER A 450 43.22 17.43 7.92
CA SER A 450 43.90 18.40 8.79
C SER A 450 45.41 18.16 8.85
N LEU A 451 45.83 16.89 8.95
CA LEU A 451 47.23 16.48 9.08
C LEU A 451 47.99 16.47 7.75
N ARG A 452 47.32 16.63 6.60
CA ARG A 452 47.98 16.74 5.27
C ARG A 452 49.03 17.85 5.20
N ARG A 453 48.95 18.85 6.08
CA ARG A 453 49.91 19.97 6.17
C ARG A 453 51.21 19.60 6.89
N THR A 454 51.32 18.35 7.36
CA THR A 454 52.44 17.84 8.16
C THR A 454 53.31 16.89 7.30
N PRO A 455 54.31 17.40 6.58
CA PRO A 455 54.99 16.66 5.50
C PRO A 455 55.68 15.37 5.97
N HIS A 456 56.18 15.31 7.21
CA HIS A 456 56.84 14.11 7.74
C HIS A 456 55.87 12.94 7.99
N LEU A 457 54.56 13.17 8.00
CA LEU A 457 53.53 12.13 8.19
C LEU A 457 52.90 11.66 6.87
N GLU A 458 53.21 12.28 5.73
CA GLU A 458 52.51 12.05 4.45
C GLU A 458 52.47 10.57 4.03
N SER A 459 53.62 9.88 4.05
CA SER A 459 53.71 8.46 3.69
C SER A 459 52.88 7.56 4.61
N TYR A 460 52.82 7.91 5.90
CA TYR A 460 52.04 7.19 6.90
C TYR A 460 50.53 7.40 6.70
N LEU A 461 50.11 8.66 6.51
CA LEU A 461 48.72 9.04 6.23
C LEU A 461 48.21 8.35 4.96
N LEU A 462 48.99 8.36 3.87
CA LEU A 462 48.65 7.66 2.63
C LEU A 462 48.50 6.16 2.85
N SER A 463 49.44 5.54 3.57
CA SER A 463 49.39 4.09 3.85
C SER A 463 48.12 3.70 4.60
N LYS A 464 47.76 4.45 5.63
CA LYS A 464 46.57 4.20 6.45
C LYS A 464 45.28 4.56 5.71
N GLY A 465 45.27 5.63 4.93
CA GLY A 465 44.14 6.00 4.06
C GLY A 465 43.84 4.92 3.01
N CYS A 466 44.87 4.39 2.34
CA CYS A 466 44.71 3.28 1.38
C CYS A 466 44.15 2.03 2.07
N ALA A 467 44.72 1.64 3.22
CA ALA A 467 44.25 0.48 3.97
C ALA A 467 42.78 0.62 4.40
N PHE A 468 42.36 1.82 4.82
CA PHE A 468 40.97 2.11 5.14
C PHE A 468 40.06 1.99 3.92
N TYR A 469 40.48 2.55 2.78
CA TYR A 469 39.76 2.46 1.52
C TYR A 469 39.57 1.01 1.07
N ASP A 470 40.61 0.19 1.13
CA ASP A 470 40.57 -1.22 0.72
C ASP A 470 39.59 -2.03 1.59
N GLN A 471 39.58 -1.80 2.91
CA GLN A 471 38.62 -2.43 3.83
C GLN A 471 37.18 -2.03 3.53
N LEU A 472 36.94 -0.74 3.28
CA LEU A 472 35.62 -0.23 2.94
C LEU A 472 35.15 -0.72 1.56
N ALA A 473 36.06 -0.81 0.58
CA ALA A 473 35.77 -1.36 -0.74
C ALA A 473 35.41 -2.85 -0.66
N ALA A 474 36.16 -3.65 0.10
CA ALA A 474 35.85 -5.05 0.34
C ALA A 474 34.52 -5.25 1.10
N HIS A 475 34.14 -4.33 2.00
CA HIS A 475 32.81 -4.34 2.60
C HIS A 475 31.73 -3.99 1.58
N HIS A 476 31.90 -2.93 0.78
CA HIS A 476 30.95 -2.56 -0.27
C HIS A 476 30.72 -3.69 -1.27
N GLU A 477 31.76 -4.40 -1.69
CA GLU A 477 31.63 -5.58 -2.56
C GLU A 477 30.82 -6.70 -1.90
N ARG A 478 31.07 -6.99 -0.62
CA ARG A 478 30.26 -7.95 0.15
C ARG A 478 28.80 -7.53 0.23
N GLU A 479 28.53 -6.24 0.38
CA GLU A 479 27.17 -5.71 0.40
C GLU A 479 26.49 -5.75 -0.96
N VAL A 480 27.20 -5.44 -2.05
CA VAL A 480 26.70 -5.64 -3.41
C VAL A 480 26.36 -7.12 -3.65
N LEU A 481 27.23 -8.04 -3.22
CA LEU A 481 26.95 -9.47 -3.28
C LEU A 481 25.75 -9.82 -2.42
N ARG A 482 25.68 -9.38 -1.16
CA ARG A 482 24.55 -9.63 -0.27
C ARG A 482 23.24 -9.10 -0.83
N VAL A 483 23.22 -7.93 -1.46
CA VAL A 483 22.05 -7.29 -2.07
C VAL A 483 21.64 -7.96 -3.39
N SER A 484 22.61 -8.37 -4.22
CA SER A 484 22.33 -9.14 -5.44
C SER A 484 21.88 -10.57 -5.16
N HIS A 485 22.36 -11.16 -4.06
CA HIS A 485 21.90 -12.43 -3.51
C HIS A 485 20.77 -12.26 -2.51
N ALA A 486 20.33 -11.02 -2.24
CA ALA A 486 19.11 -10.75 -1.52
C ALA A 486 17.99 -11.13 -2.48
N THR A 487 17.75 -12.44 -2.55
CA THR A 487 16.50 -13.02 -2.98
C THR A 487 15.40 -12.18 -2.33
N PRO A 488 14.39 -11.75 -3.10
CA PRO A 488 13.17 -11.19 -2.53
C PRO A 488 12.80 -12.05 -1.32
N SER A 489 12.69 -11.38 -0.19
CA SER A 489 12.66 -11.94 1.16
C SER A 489 11.85 -13.24 1.27
N HIS A 490 12.18 -14.05 2.27
CA HIS A 490 11.29 -15.08 2.82
C HIS A 490 9.92 -14.53 3.30
N GLU A 491 9.63 -13.24 3.06
CA GLU A 491 8.29 -12.71 3.25
C GLU A 491 7.38 -13.31 2.20
N SER A 492 6.51 -14.17 2.69
CA SER A 492 5.30 -14.51 1.99
C SER A 492 4.59 -13.24 1.53
N ARG A 493 4.39 -13.06 0.23
CA ARG A 493 3.43 -12.08 -0.24
C ARG A 493 2.04 -12.64 0.01
N LYS A 494 1.22 -11.94 0.82
CA LYS A 494 -0.21 -12.24 0.88
C LYS A 494 -0.81 -12.05 -0.51
N VAL A 495 -1.33 -13.11 -1.09
CA VAL A 495 -1.97 -13.10 -2.40
C VAL A 495 -3.45 -12.82 -2.19
N ARG A 496 -3.98 -11.90 -2.99
CA ARG A 496 -5.42 -11.68 -3.07
C ARG A 496 -6.04 -12.88 -3.80
N ALA A 497 -6.77 -13.69 -3.06
CA ALA A 497 -7.37 -14.92 -3.54
C ALA A 497 -8.73 -15.12 -2.85
N GLY A 498 -9.66 -15.78 -3.52
CA GLY A 498 -10.97 -16.13 -2.99
C GLY A 498 -11.56 -17.35 -3.70
N PHE A 499 -12.55 -17.98 -3.10
CA PHE A 499 -13.40 -18.97 -3.75
C PHE A 499 -14.03 -18.37 -4.99
N GLU A 500 -13.93 -19.10 -6.10
CA GLU A 500 -14.41 -18.63 -7.40
C GLU A 500 -15.55 -19.50 -7.89
N SER A 501 -16.70 -18.87 -8.14
CA SER A 501 -17.94 -19.56 -8.50
C SER A 501 -17.80 -20.46 -9.72
N THR A 502 -16.95 -20.08 -10.68
CA THR A 502 -16.70 -20.85 -11.91
C THR A 502 -15.80 -22.07 -11.69
N LEU A 503 -15.07 -22.13 -10.57
CA LEU A 503 -14.20 -23.26 -10.19
C LEU A 503 -14.85 -24.18 -9.13
N CYS A 504 -16.05 -23.85 -8.67
CA CYS A 504 -16.76 -24.60 -7.65
C CYS A 504 -17.88 -25.47 -8.26
N SER A 505 -18.29 -26.52 -7.56
CA SER A 505 -19.44 -27.32 -7.96
C SER A 505 -20.76 -26.59 -7.70
N ALA A 506 -21.77 -26.90 -8.52
CA ALA A 506 -23.06 -26.18 -8.53
C ALA A 506 -23.80 -26.20 -7.18
N GLY A 507 -23.58 -27.19 -6.33
CA GLY A 507 -24.17 -27.30 -4.99
C GLY A 507 -23.49 -26.43 -3.92
N THR A 508 -22.58 -25.54 -4.32
CA THR A 508 -21.95 -24.55 -3.42
C THR A 508 -22.39 -23.12 -3.76
N SER A 509 -22.38 -22.24 -2.76
CA SER A 509 -22.50 -20.81 -2.96
C SER A 509 -21.34 -20.07 -2.33
N VAL A 510 -20.66 -19.27 -3.15
CA VAL A 510 -19.61 -18.36 -2.71
C VAL A 510 -20.25 -17.14 -2.06
N GLU A 511 -19.81 -16.84 -0.84
CA GLU A 511 -20.28 -15.74 0.02
C GLU A 511 -19.12 -14.75 0.27
N ASP A 512 -19.42 -13.59 0.86
CA ASP A 512 -18.42 -12.62 1.33
C ASP A 512 -17.37 -12.21 0.28
N GLY A 513 -17.81 -12.04 -0.98
CA GLY A 513 -16.92 -11.60 -2.07
C GLY A 513 -15.82 -12.60 -2.43
N GLY A 514 -16.02 -13.89 -2.19
CA GLY A 514 -15.02 -14.93 -2.41
C GLY A 514 -14.30 -15.37 -1.14
N GLN A 515 -14.57 -14.74 0.01
CA GLN A 515 -13.89 -15.13 1.26
C GLN A 515 -14.44 -16.43 1.85
N SER A 516 -15.73 -16.70 1.68
CA SER A 516 -16.42 -17.83 2.31
C SER A 516 -17.12 -18.68 1.26
N VAL A 517 -17.28 -19.97 1.53
CA VAL A 517 -18.11 -20.86 0.69
C VAL A 517 -19.04 -21.69 1.56
N ARG A 518 -20.29 -21.80 1.13
CA ARG A 518 -21.36 -22.56 1.78
C ARG A 518 -21.83 -23.71 0.91
N THR A 519 -22.07 -24.89 1.49
CA THR A 519 -22.78 -25.97 0.79
C THR A 519 -24.29 -25.92 0.93
N ARG A 520 -24.97 -26.29 -0.16
CA ARG A 520 -26.44 -26.36 -0.24
C ARG A 520 -26.96 -27.78 -0.38
N GLU A 521 -26.11 -28.71 -0.81
CA GLU A 521 -26.47 -30.10 -1.06
C GLU A 521 -25.79 -31.06 -0.07
N THR A 522 -26.39 -32.22 0.12
CA THR A 522 -25.83 -33.33 0.92
C THR A 522 -24.94 -34.27 0.11
N SER A 523 -24.92 -34.12 -1.22
CA SER A 523 -24.05 -34.85 -2.14
C SER A 523 -22.59 -34.34 -2.05
N TYR A 524 -21.66 -35.05 -2.69
CA TYR A 524 -20.28 -34.59 -2.77
C TYR A 524 -20.14 -33.28 -3.55
N GLN A 525 -19.57 -32.27 -2.92
CA GLN A 525 -19.34 -30.95 -3.52
C GLN A 525 -17.88 -30.54 -3.34
N HIS A 526 -17.38 -29.65 -4.21
CA HIS A 526 -16.04 -29.09 -4.12
C HIS A 526 -16.07 -27.58 -4.33
N ALA A 527 -15.12 -26.87 -3.74
CA ALA A 527 -14.93 -25.45 -3.97
C ALA A 527 -13.44 -25.12 -4.01
N LEU A 528 -13.04 -24.32 -5.00
CA LEU A 528 -11.64 -23.98 -5.27
C LEU A 528 -11.44 -22.48 -5.19
N VAL A 529 -10.23 -22.10 -4.75
CA VAL A 529 -9.75 -20.72 -4.67
C VAL A 529 -9.06 -20.37 -5.99
N ASN A 530 -9.28 -19.16 -6.53
CA ASN A 530 -8.70 -18.66 -7.79
C ASN A 530 -7.19 -18.30 -7.73
N ALA A 531 -6.38 -19.17 -7.13
CA ALA A 531 -4.94 -18.98 -7.00
C ALA A 531 -4.18 -20.23 -7.49
N PRO A 532 -3.85 -20.33 -8.78
CA PRO A 532 -3.03 -21.44 -9.30
C PRO A 532 -1.63 -21.39 -8.72
N ILE A 533 -1.08 -22.57 -8.40
CA ILE A 533 0.26 -22.75 -7.85
C ILE A 533 0.95 -23.85 -8.67
N ALA A 534 1.79 -23.44 -9.62
CA ALA A 534 2.53 -24.35 -10.50
C ALA A 534 4.02 -24.48 -10.14
N SER A 535 4.57 -23.55 -9.36
CA SER A 535 5.99 -23.54 -8.98
C SER A 535 6.21 -22.80 -7.66
N GLY A 536 7.38 -22.96 -7.05
CA GLY A 536 7.74 -22.31 -5.79
C GLY A 536 7.01 -22.90 -4.57
N LYS A 537 6.89 -22.10 -3.50
CA LYS A 537 6.17 -22.49 -2.28
C LYS A 537 4.92 -21.64 -2.08
N ALA A 538 3.88 -22.21 -1.49
CA ALA A 538 2.68 -21.48 -1.11
C ALA A 538 2.09 -22.01 0.22
N SER A 539 1.29 -21.18 0.88
CA SER A 539 0.68 -21.49 2.17
C SER A 539 -0.69 -20.83 2.23
N TRP A 540 -1.73 -21.57 2.60
CA TRP A 540 -3.05 -21.00 2.81
C TRP A 540 -3.70 -21.50 4.10
N LYS A 541 -4.63 -20.71 4.62
CA LYS A 541 -5.36 -20.99 5.86
C LYS A 541 -6.86 -21.00 5.60
N PHE A 542 -7.51 -22.11 5.95
CA PHE A 542 -8.96 -22.23 6.01
C PHE A 542 -9.43 -22.23 7.46
N ARG A 543 -10.62 -21.69 7.71
CA ARG A 543 -11.34 -21.84 8.99
C ARG A 543 -12.65 -22.54 8.76
N LEU A 544 -12.94 -23.55 9.58
CA LEU A 544 -14.23 -24.21 9.58
C LEU A 544 -15.25 -23.38 10.37
N ASP A 545 -16.10 -22.61 9.70
CA ASP A 545 -17.03 -21.71 10.38
C ASP A 545 -18.31 -22.43 10.85
N ASN A 546 -18.80 -23.40 10.07
CA ASN A 546 -20.00 -24.16 10.43
C ASN A 546 -19.91 -25.62 9.98
N ASP A 547 -20.00 -26.54 10.94
CA ASP A 547 -20.17 -27.98 10.74
C ASP A 547 -20.80 -28.61 11.99
N THR A 548 -21.09 -29.91 11.93
CA THR A 548 -21.59 -30.68 13.08
C THR A 548 -20.38 -31.25 13.82
N ALA A 549 -20.20 -30.83 15.08
CA ALA A 549 -19.13 -31.36 15.93
C ALA A 549 -19.25 -32.88 16.08
N ASP A 550 -18.13 -33.60 15.94
CA ASP A 550 -18.06 -35.07 15.97
C ASP A 550 -18.87 -35.77 14.87
N ASP A 551 -19.23 -35.05 13.80
CA ASP A 551 -19.82 -35.57 12.57
C ASP A 551 -19.49 -34.63 11.40
N GLU A 552 -18.24 -34.15 11.33
CA GLU A 552 -17.85 -33.15 10.35
C GLU A 552 -17.93 -33.71 8.93
N MET A 553 -18.51 -32.94 8.02
CA MET A 553 -18.70 -33.33 6.62
C MET A 553 -17.86 -32.50 5.65
N THR A 554 -16.69 -32.05 6.13
CA THR A 554 -15.77 -31.14 5.44
C THR A 554 -14.39 -31.75 5.27
N CYS A 555 -13.74 -31.42 4.16
CA CYS A 555 -12.38 -31.81 3.82
C CYS A 555 -11.58 -30.61 3.29
N PHE A 556 -10.27 -30.59 3.56
CA PHE A 556 -9.37 -29.46 3.28
C PHE A 556 -8.16 -29.94 2.49
N GLY A 557 -7.74 -29.20 1.46
CA GLY A 557 -6.53 -29.53 0.71
C GLY A 557 -6.35 -28.75 -0.59
N ALA A 558 -6.06 -29.46 -1.68
CA ALA A 558 -5.86 -28.88 -3.00
C ALA A 558 -6.45 -29.73 -4.13
N ALA A 559 -6.58 -29.12 -5.31
CA ALA A 559 -7.17 -29.72 -6.50
C ALA A 559 -6.37 -29.40 -7.77
N ILE A 560 -6.44 -30.29 -8.76
CA ILE A 560 -6.10 -30.02 -10.16
C ILE A 560 -7.38 -29.79 -10.97
N LEU A 561 -7.32 -28.88 -11.94
CA LEU A 561 -8.43 -28.59 -12.85
C LEU A 561 -8.37 -29.44 -14.13
N PRO A 562 -9.54 -29.79 -14.72
CA PRO A 562 -10.88 -29.65 -14.15
C PRO A 562 -11.16 -30.71 -13.07
N VAL A 563 -11.96 -30.36 -12.06
CA VAL A 563 -12.47 -31.35 -11.09
C VAL A 563 -13.74 -31.98 -11.65
N THR A 564 -13.60 -33.21 -12.18
CA THR A 564 -14.72 -33.95 -12.80
C THR A 564 -15.53 -34.78 -11.79
N VAL A 565 -14.93 -35.13 -10.66
CA VAL A 565 -15.54 -35.88 -9.56
C VAL A 565 -15.31 -35.11 -8.26
N SER A 566 -16.38 -34.77 -7.55
CA SER A 566 -16.31 -33.92 -6.34
C SER A 566 -15.97 -34.66 -5.04
N GLY A 567 -16.03 -36.00 -5.04
CA GLY A 567 -15.82 -36.82 -3.85
C GLY A 567 -14.37 -36.81 -3.36
N TYR A 568 -14.14 -36.49 -2.09
CA TYR A 568 -12.80 -36.48 -1.50
C TYR A 568 -12.11 -37.86 -1.52
N ASP A 569 -12.91 -38.93 -1.51
CA ASP A 569 -12.49 -40.33 -1.45
C ASP A 569 -12.49 -41.02 -2.82
N SER A 570 -13.00 -40.37 -3.87
CA SER A 570 -13.12 -40.98 -5.21
C SER A 570 -12.53 -40.11 -6.34
N SER A 571 -12.21 -38.84 -6.06
CA SER A 571 -11.75 -37.92 -7.10
C SER A 571 -10.28 -38.12 -7.46
N PRO A 572 -9.95 -38.32 -8.75
CA PRO A 572 -8.56 -38.40 -9.19
C PRO A 572 -7.85 -37.03 -9.16
N SER A 573 -8.57 -35.96 -8.85
CA SER A 573 -8.13 -34.57 -8.93
C SER A 573 -7.90 -33.90 -7.57
N LEU A 574 -8.17 -34.58 -6.45
CA LEU A 574 -8.17 -33.97 -5.11
C LEU A 574 -7.15 -34.61 -4.16
N TRP A 575 -6.46 -33.77 -3.38
CA TRP A 575 -5.72 -34.16 -2.17
C TRP A 575 -6.42 -33.55 -0.97
N MET A 576 -6.85 -34.37 -0.02
CA MET A 576 -7.79 -33.95 1.02
C MET A 576 -7.47 -34.55 2.40
N LEU A 577 -7.51 -33.70 3.42
CA LEU A 577 -7.66 -34.07 4.83
C LEU A 577 -9.14 -34.06 5.20
N ARG A 578 -9.65 -35.17 5.74
CA ARG A 578 -11.04 -35.28 6.23
C ARG A 578 -11.16 -34.78 7.67
N GLY A 579 -12.06 -33.82 7.94
CA GLY A 579 -12.23 -33.19 9.26
C GLY A 579 -12.63 -34.17 10.38
N TYR A 580 -13.59 -35.06 10.12
CA TYR A 580 -14.17 -35.97 11.12
C TYR A 580 -13.17 -36.90 11.84
N ASN A 581 -12.21 -37.44 11.10
CA ASN A 581 -11.30 -38.48 11.61
C ASN A 581 -9.83 -38.27 11.24
N GLY A 582 -9.50 -37.16 10.59
CA GLY A 582 -8.12 -36.83 10.23
C GLY A 582 -7.51 -37.75 9.16
N ASN A 583 -8.30 -38.58 8.49
CA ASN A 583 -7.81 -39.44 7.41
C ASN A 583 -7.41 -38.60 6.19
N LEU A 584 -6.34 -39.03 5.53
CA LEU A 584 -5.80 -38.38 4.34
C LEU A 584 -6.16 -39.17 3.08
N TYR A 585 -6.52 -38.45 2.02
CA TYR A 585 -6.89 -38.99 0.73
C TYR A 585 -6.10 -38.29 -0.36
N ALA A 586 -5.42 -39.06 -1.21
CA ALA A 586 -4.71 -38.58 -2.38
C ALA A 586 -5.35 -39.18 -3.62
N ARG A 587 -5.92 -38.34 -4.49
CA ARG A 587 -6.44 -38.71 -5.81
C ARG A 587 -7.39 -39.92 -5.79
N GLY A 588 -8.30 -39.95 -4.81
CA GLY A 588 -9.30 -41.00 -4.66
C GLY A 588 -8.81 -42.24 -3.89
N HIS A 589 -7.63 -42.19 -3.28
CA HIS A 589 -7.09 -43.27 -2.48
C HIS A 589 -6.82 -42.82 -1.04
N LYS A 590 -7.33 -43.59 -0.07
CA LYS A 590 -7.05 -43.38 1.35
C LYS A 590 -5.60 -43.76 1.67
N LEU A 591 -4.88 -42.88 2.36
CA LEU A 591 -3.54 -43.15 2.87
C LEU A 591 -3.58 -43.88 4.23
N SER A 592 -2.50 -44.59 4.57
CA SER A 592 -2.37 -45.29 5.86
C SER A 592 -2.21 -44.35 7.05
N ARG A 593 -1.75 -43.12 6.80
CA ARG A 593 -1.54 -42.09 7.82
C ARG A 593 -2.82 -41.28 8.05
N SER A 594 -3.11 -41.00 9.31
CA SER A 594 -4.09 -40.00 9.76
C SER A 594 -3.40 -38.94 10.61
N ILE A 595 -3.92 -37.72 10.57
CA ILE A 595 -3.44 -36.59 11.38
C ILE A 595 -4.58 -36.04 12.26
N GLY A 596 -4.44 -34.85 12.85
CA GLY A 596 -5.45 -34.27 13.73
C GLY A 596 -6.82 -34.09 13.07
N LYS A 597 -7.89 -34.14 13.88
CA LYS A 597 -9.26 -33.80 13.47
C LYS A 597 -9.41 -32.28 13.33
N VAL A 598 -10.45 -31.85 12.61
CA VAL A 598 -10.80 -30.44 12.43
C VAL A 598 -12.25 -30.25 12.85
N HIS A 599 -12.48 -29.39 13.84
CA HIS A 599 -13.79 -29.08 14.41
C HIS A 599 -14.22 -27.64 14.08
N PRO A 600 -15.53 -27.28 14.19
CA PRO A 600 -15.98 -25.91 14.01
C PRO A 600 -15.21 -24.91 14.90
N GLY A 601 -14.66 -23.87 14.28
CA GLY A 601 -13.78 -22.88 14.89
C GLY A 601 -12.29 -23.09 14.60
N ASP A 602 -11.89 -24.30 14.21
CA ASP A 602 -10.48 -24.64 13.96
C ASP A 602 -9.95 -23.99 12.68
N THR A 603 -8.65 -23.71 12.69
CA THR A 603 -7.91 -23.20 11.53
C THR A 603 -6.96 -24.27 11.01
N VAL A 604 -7.08 -24.58 9.72
CA VAL A 604 -6.21 -25.51 8.98
C VAL A 604 -5.29 -24.70 8.09
N GLN A 605 -3.99 -24.75 8.35
CA GLN A 605 -2.95 -24.23 7.47
C GLN A 605 -2.41 -25.37 6.60
N ILE A 606 -2.25 -25.09 5.30
CA ILE A 606 -1.73 -26.03 4.31
C ILE A 606 -0.56 -25.36 3.60
N ASP A 607 0.59 -26.03 3.61
CA ASP A 607 1.83 -25.55 3.01
C ASP A 607 2.22 -26.47 1.86
N VAL A 608 2.51 -25.91 0.69
CA VAL A 608 2.98 -26.66 -0.49
C VAL A 608 4.35 -26.18 -0.94
N ASP A 609 5.15 -27.14 -1.40
CA ASP A 609 6.40 -26.91 -2.10
C ASP A 609 6.32 -27.63 -3.45
N MET A 610 6.06 -26.87 -4.52
CA MET A 610 5.93 -27.41 -5.87
C MET A 610 7.29 -27.81 -6.48
N THR A 611 8.40 -27.31 -5.93
CA THR A 611 9.74 -27.74 -6.32
C THR A 611 10.05 -29.12 -5.74
N ALA A 612 9.68 -29.36 -4.48
CA ALA A 612 9.80 -30.67 -3.86
C ALA A 612 8.63 -31.62 -4.21
N GLY A 613 7.51 -31.09 -4.73
CA GLY A 613 6.27 -31.83 -4.98
C GLY A 613 5.55 -32.26 -3.71
N THR A 614 5.62 -31.48 -2.63
CA THR A 614 5.12 -31.88 -1.29
C THR A 614 4.03 -30.95 -0.74
N MET A 615 3.19 -31.48 0.15
CA MET A 615 2.17 -30.74 0.91
C MET A 615 2.18 -31.14 2.39
N ALA A 616 2.11 -30.16 3.29
CA ALA A 616 2.10 -30.29 4.75
C ALA A 616 0.89 -29.58 5.38
N TYR A 617 0.53 -29.99 6.61
CA TYR A 617 -0.62 -29.44 7.34
C TYR A 617 -0.23 -29.00 8.76
N SER A 618 -0.82 -27.88 9.20
CA SER A 618 -0.86 -27.47 10.61
C SER A 618 -2.29 -27.15 11.03
N ILE A 619 -2.75 -27.66 12.18
CA ILE A 619 -4.10 -27.43 12.70
C ILE A 619 -3.99 -26.69 14.03
N ASN A 620 -4.62 -25.50 14.13
CA ASN A 620 -4.55 -24.62 15.31
C ASN A 620 -3.11 -24.35 15.80
N GLY A 621 -2.15 -24.28 14.87
CA GLY A 621 -0.73 -24.06 15.17
C GLY A 621 0.07 -25.32 15.52
N THR A 622 -0.56 -26.50 15.60
CA THR A 622 0.13 -27.79 15.74
C THR A 622 0.55 -28.31 14.36
N ASP A 623 1.85 -28.46 14.14
CA ASP A 623 2.43 -28.95 12.88
C ASP A 623 2.42 -30.48 12.78
N PHE A 624 1.93 -31.01 11.65
CA PHE A 624 1.89 -32.44 11.33
C PHE A 624 2.87 -32.83 10.22
N GLY A 625 3.63 -31.88 9.67
CA GLY A 625 4.63 -32.08 8.64
C GLY A 625 4.05 -32.52 7.29
N ILE A 626 4.93 -32.98 6.40
CA ILE A 626 4.60 -33.39 5.03
C ILE A 626 3.69 -34.63 5.05
N VAL A 627 2.56 -34.57 4.35
CA VAL A 627 1.56 -35.65 4.25
C VAL A 627 1.33 -36.14 2.82
N PHE A 628 1.52 -35.29 1.80
CA PHE A 628 1.47 -35.67 0.38
C PHE A 628 2.80 -35.33 -0.30
N THR A 629 3.21 -36.16 -1.28
CA THR A 629 4.53 -36.07 -1.94
C THR A 629 4.46 -36.25 -3.46
N ASP A 630 3.25 -36.29 -4.02
CA ASP A 630 2.97 -36.60 -5.44
C ASP A 630 2.45 -35.37 -6.21
N LEU A 631 2.83 -34.15 -5.80
CA LEU A 631 2.38 -32.90 -6.42
C LEU A 631 3.29 -32.43 -7.58
N CYS A 632 4.44 -33.08 -7.79
CA CYS A 632 5.41 -32.66 -8.80
C CYS A 632 4.80 -32.70 -10.21
N GLY A 633 5.00 -31.63 -11.00
CA GLY A 633 4.51 -31.52 -12.37
C GLY A 633 3.03 -31.14 -12.51
N HIS A 634 2.35 -30.80 -11.41
CA HIS A 634 0.96 -30.35 -11.40
C HIS A 634 0.84 -28.85 -11.11
N GLU A 635 -0.23 -28.21 -11.62
CA GLU A 635 -0.67 -26.89 -11.18
C GLU A 635 -1.85 -27.08 -10.21
N VAL A 636 -1.64 -26.74 -8.94
CA VAL A 636 -2.62 -27.01 -7.89
C VAL A 636 -3.34 -25.72 -7.46
N TYR A 637 -4.60 -25.89 -7.09
CA TYR A 637 -5.46 -24.83 -6.57
C TYR A 637 -5.85 -25.18 -5.12
N PRO A 638 -5.83 -24.23 -4.17
CA PRO A 638 -6.39 -24.46 -2.84
C PRO A 638 -7.85 -24.88 -2.95
N ALA A 639 -8.23 -25.95 -2.26
CA ALA A 639 -9.52 -26.57 -2.44
C ALA A 639 -10.11 -27.10 -1.13
N VAL A 640 -11.43 -27.16 -1.08
CA VAL A 640 -12.21 -27.83 -0.04
C VAL A 640 -13.25 -28.73 -0.68
N SER A 641 -13.63 -29.80 0.03
CA SER A 641 -14.68 -30.72 -0.39
C SER A 641 -15.67 -30.96 0.75
N PHE A 642 -16.89 -31.30 0.39
CA PHE A 642 -18.01 -31.46 1.30
C PHE A 642 -18.81 -32.70 0.96
N TYR A 643 -19.42 -33.30 1.97
CA TYR A 643 -20.37 -34.42 1.81
C TYR A 643 -21.60 -34.25 2.70
N GLY A 644 -21.99 -32.99 2.92
CA GLY A 644 -23.11 -32.57 3.75
C GLY A 644 -23.50 -31.13 3.44
N SER A 645 -24.76 -30.78 3.72
CA SER A 645 -25.30 -29.44 3.46
C SER A 645 -25.11 -28.49 4.63
N GLY A 646 -25.16 -27.19 4.35
CA GLY A 646 -25.11 -26.11 5.34
C GLY A 646 -23.72 -25.84 5.92
N LYS A 647 -22.66 -26.48 5.39
CA LYS A 647 -21.29 -26.33 5.90
C LYS A 647 -20.69 -25.04 5.38
N VAL A 648 -19.86 -24.38 6.18
CA VAL A 648 -19.25 -23.09 5.83
C VAL A 648 -17.75 -23.11 6.13
N ILE A 649 -16.95 -22.75 5.14
CA ILE A 649 -15.49 -22.59 5.27
C ILE A 649 -15.07 -21.23 4.75
N SER A 650 -14.25 -20.51 5.51
CA SER A 650 -13.61 -19.25 5.13
C SER A 650 -12.15 -19.44 4.76
N LEU A 651 -11.70 -18.75 3.70
CA LEU A 651 -10.29 -18.51 3.41
C LEU A 651 -9.80 -17.32 4.25
N LEU A 652 -8.82 -17.54 5.13
CA LEU A 652 -8.25 -16.49 5.98
C LEU A 652 -7.09 -15.76 5.30
N SER A 653 -6.21 -16.52 4.65
CA SER A 653 -5.02 -15.99 3.98
C SER A 653 -4.46 -16.98 2.99
N LEU A 654 -3.85 -16.48 1.92
CA LEU A 654 -2.97 -17.23 1.03
C LEU A 654 -1.67 -16.45 0.84
N HIS A 655 -0.56 -17.16 0.82
CA HIS A 655 0.79 -16.67 0.78
C HIS A 655 1.56 -17.45 -0.29
N LYS A 656 2.41 -16.77 -1.08
CA LYS A 656 3.33 -17.39 -2.04
C LYS A 656 4.76 -16.92 -1.78
N TRP A 657 5.73 -17.79 -2.06
CA TRP A 657 7.17 -17.53 -2.00
C TRP A 657 7.82 -17.89 -3.34
N GLY A 658 8.78 -17.08 -3.78
CA GLY A 658 9.66 -17.44 -4.90
C GLY A 658 9.12 -17.20 -6.31
N GLU A 659 7.98 -16.51 -6.50
CA GLU A 659 7.61 -15.98 -7.83
C GLU A 659 8.51 -14.78 -8.15
N THR A 660 9.71 -15.08 -8.63
CA THR A 660 10.61 -14.12 -9.26
C THR A 660 9.92 -13.65 -10.55
N THR A 661 9.36 -12.44 -10.57
CA THR A 661 9.24 -11.71 -11.83
C THR A 661 10.67 -11.38 -12.24
N THR A 662 11.32 -12.32 -12.92
CA THR A 662 12.61 -12.10 -13.55
C THR A 662 12.43 -11.02 -14.60
N ARG A 663 12.68 -9.76 -14.21
CA ARG A 663 13.07 -8.70 -15.13
C ARG A 663 14.47 -9.02 -15.68
N LYS A 664 14.55 -10.04 -16.52
CA LYS A 664 15.55 -10.11 -17.59
C LYS A 664 14.77 -10.01 -18.88
N SER A 665 15.03 -8.93 -19.61
CA SER A 665 14.56 -8.72 -20.97
C SER A 665 14.98 -9.91 -21.85
N ALA A 666 14.07 -10.84 -22.07
CA ALA A 666 13.96 -11.55 -23.32
C ALA A 666 12.70 -11.01 -24.00
N SER A 667 12.87 -10.57 -25.23
CA SER A 667 11.83 -10.05 -26.11
C SER A 667 10.62 -10.99 -26.23
N ALA A 668 9.43 -10.37 -26.16
CA ALA A 668 8.13 -10.85 -26.62
C ALA A 668 7.44 -11.97 -25.82
N GLY A 669 6.31 -11.61 -25.20
CA GLY A 669 5.25 -12.55 -24.79
C GLY A 669 4.83 -12.35 -23.34
N ALA A 670 3.74 -11.62 -23.11
CA ALA A 670 2.95 -11.79 -21.90
C ALA A 670 2.46 -13.26 -21.79
N ASP A 671 2.21 -13.75 -20.57
CA ASP A 671 1.77 -15.13 -20.36
C ASP A 671 0.52 -15.47 -21.21
N PRO A 672 0.53 -16.57 -21.98
CA PRO A 672 -0.57 -16.93 -22.86
C PRO A 672 -1.82 -17.29 -22.04
N VAL A 673 -2.96 -16.68 -22.36
CA VAL A 673 -4.25 -17.00 -21.72
C VAL A 673 -4.98 -18.00 -22.58
N TYR A 674 -5.13 -19.24 -22.08
CA TYR A 674 -5.82 -20.29 -22.82
C TYR A 674 -7.33 -20.06 -22.81
N LEU A 675 -7.97 -20.19 -23.98
CA LEU A 675 -9.41 -20.00 -24.12
C LEU A 675 -10.22 -21.01 -23.30
N SER A 676 -9.67 -22.19 -23.00
CA SER A 676 -10.25 -23.18 -22.08
C SER A 676 -10.40 -22.68 -20.63
N THR A 677 -9.72 -21.59 -20.28
CA THR A 677 -9.81 -20.93 -18.97
C THR A 677 -10.67 -19.66 -18.99
N LEU A 678 -11.06 -19.19 -20.18
CA LEU A 678 -11.93 -18.03 -20.34
C LEU A 678 -13.40 -18.44 -20.28
N SER A 679 -14.24 -17.56 -19.75
CA SER A 679 -15.69 -17.74 -19.82
C SER A 679 -16.19 -17.34 -21.22
N GLU A 680 -16.95 -18.23 -21.83
CA GLU A 680 -17.64 -18.00 -23.08
C GLU A 680 -18.82 -17.06 -22.83
N TYR A 681 -18.99 -16.11 -23.73
CA TYR A 681 -20.18 -15.28 -23.80
C TYR A 681 -21.40 -16.09 -24.24
N GLU A 682 -21.23 -16.96 -25.24
CA GLU A 682 -22.28 -17.83 -25.80
C GLU A 682 -21.64 -19.03 -26.52
N PHE A 683 -22.31 -20.18 -26.58
CA PHE A 683 -21.87 -21.32 -27.40
C PHE A 683 -23.06 -22.15 -27.91
N SER A 684 -22.85 -22.88 -29.00
CA SER A 684 -23.82 -23.81 -29.59
C SER A 684 -23.13 -25.06 -30.12
N VAL A 685 -23.67 -26.25 -29.80
CA VAL A 685 -23.21 -27.55 -30.28
C VAL A 685 -24.38 -28.34 -30.85
N GLY A 686 -24.13 -29.17 -31.88
CA GLY A 686 -25.14 -30.01 -32.50
C GLY A 686 -25.38 -31.35 -31.82
N HIS A 687 -24.41 -31.85 -31.05
CA HIS A 687 -24.50 -33.11 -30.31
C HIS A 687 -23.62 -33.07 -29.06
N GLY A 688 -24.10 -33.63 -27.94
CA GLY A 688 -23.39 -33.57 -26.65
C GLY A 688 -23.42 -32.18 -26.00
N ARG A 689 -22.32 -31.81 -25.33
CA ARG A 689 -22.08 -30.53 -24.64
C ARG A 689 -20.78 -29.89 -25.14
N PHE A 690 -20.54 -28.64 -24.77
CA PHE A 690 -19.25 -28.00 -24.98
C PHE A 690 -18.19 -28.59 -24.03
N GLY A 691 -17.05 -29.02 -24.55
CA GLY A 691 -15.93 -29.58 -23.77
C GLY A 691 -14.80 -28.57 -23.55
N ARG A 692 -14.22 -28.56 -22.34
CA ARG A 692 -13.15 -27.64 -21.91
C ARG A 692 -11.96 -28.40 -21.35
N GLY A 693 -10.77 -27.84 -21.52
CA GLY A 693 -9.52 -28.35 -20.98
C GLY A 693 -9.15 -29.69 -21.62
N ASN A 694 -9.31 -30.78 -20.87
CA ASN A 694 -9.05 -32.13 -21.35
C ASN A 694 -10.30 -32.94 -21.68
N ALA A 695 -11.51 -32.42 -21.47
CA ALA A 695 -12.74 -33.22 -21.54
C ALA A 695 -13.41 -33.17 -22.92
N LEU A 696 -13.86 -34.34 -23.41
CA LEU A 696 -14.73 -34.42 -24.58
C LEU A 696 -16.17 -34.01 -24.25
N GLY A 697 -16.77 -33.29 -25.19
CA GLY A 697 -18.16 -32.85 -25.11
C GLY A 697 -19.18 -33.95 -25.41
N TYR A 698 -18.76 -35.09 -25.92
CA TYR A 698 -19.62 -36.14 -26.51
C TYR A 698 -19.03 -37.53 -26.24
N PRO A 699 -19.84 -38.61 -26.31
CA PRO A 699 -19.36 -39.98 -26.13
C PRO A 699 -18.49 -40.42 -27.32
N GLY A 700 -17.29 -40.94 -27.06
CA GLY A 700 -16.36 -41.34 -28.11
C GLY A 700 -16.71 -42.67 -28.81
N GLU A 701 -16.21 -42.88 -30.04
CA GLU A 701 -16.60 -44.02 -30.90
C GLU A 701 -15.89 -45.35 -30.56
N SER A 702 -14.80 -45.35 -29.78
CA SER A 702 -13.97 -46.54 -29.50
C SER A 702 -14.43 -47.39 -28.30
N ALA A 703 -15.73 -47.70 -28.22
CA ALA A 703 -16.20 -48.80 -27.38
C ALA A 703 -16.19 -50.11 -28.19
N THR A 704 -15.02 -50.76 -28.31
CA THR A 704 -15.01 -52.20 -28.61
C THR A 704 -15.27 -52.96 -27.31
N GLU A 705 -16.09 -54.01 -27.45
CA GLU A 705 -16.69 -54.87 -26.42
C GLU A 705 -15.99 -54.84 -25.04
N GLY A 706 -16.52 -54.03 -24.11
CA GLY A 706 -16.15 -54.04 -22.68
C GLY A 706 -15.29 -52.88 -22.17
N GLY A 707 -14.79 -51.97 -23.03
CA GLY A 707 -14.01 -50.79 -22.60
C GLY A 707 -14.85 -49.54 -22.33
N GLN A 708 -14.44 -48.70 -21.35
CA GLN A 708 -15.00 -47.37 -21.12
C GLN A 708 -14.71 -46.46 -22.34
N ALA A 709 -15.74 -45.79 -22.87
CA ALA A 709 -15.59 -44.83 -23.96
C ALA A 709 -14.61 -43.71 -23.58
N PRO A 710 -13.76 -43.22 -24.50
CA PRO A 710 -12.82 -42.16 -24.20
C PRO A 710 -13.56 -40.87 -23.84
N THR A 711 -13.16 -40.26 -22.72
CA THR A 711 -13.74 -39.01 -22.20
C THR A 711 -12.82 -37.81 -22.36
N THR A 712 -11.65 -38.00 -23.00
CA THR A 712 -10.56 -37.02 -23.02
C THR A 712 -10.14 -36.63 -24.43
N ILE A 713 -9.72 -35.38 -24.61
CA ILE A 713 -9.13 -34.88 -25.85
C ILE A 713 -7.72 -35.45 -26.00
N SER A 714 -7.47 -36.17 -27.07
CA SER A 714 -6.20 -36.79 -27.43
C SER A 714 -5.87 -36.56 -28.90
N VAL A 715 -4.61 -36.22 -29.15
CA VAL A 715 -4.09 -36.01 -30.51
C VAL A 715 -2.73 -36.70 -30.65
N CYS A 716 -2.60 -37.55 -31.67
CA CYS A 716 -1.41 -38.37 -31.90
C CYS A 716 -1.01 -39.22 -30.69
N GLY A 717 -1.99 -39.67 -29.88
CA GLY A 717 -1.77 -40.44 -28.66
C GLY A 717 -1.42 -39.61 -27.42
N GLU A 718 -1.30 -38.28 -27.53
CA GLU A 718 -1.05 -37.39 -26.38
C GLU A 718 -2.34 -36.74 -25.87
N HIS A 719 -2.57 -36.80 -24.55
CA HIS A 719 -3.69 -36.11 -23.92
C HIS A 719 -3.45 -34.60 -23.83
N ARG A 720 -4.39 -33.80 -24.34
CA ARG A 720 -4.33 -32.33 -24.32
C ARG A 720 -5.09 -31.78 -23.12
N GLN A 721 -4.50 -30.83 -22.40
CA GLN A 721 -5.05 -30.31 -21.14
C GLN A 721 -5.71 -28.93 -21.26
N ARG A 722 -5.46 -28.19 -22.35
CA ARG A 722 -5.86 -26.78 -22.50
C ARG A 722 -6.69 -26.53 -23.76
N SER A 723 -7.42 -27.56 -24.21
CA SER A 723 -8.13 -27.61 -25.49
C SER A 723 -9.65 -27.41 -25.36
N LEU A 724 -10.35 -27.27 -26.48
CA LEU A 724 -11.80 -27.16 -26.55
C LEU A 724 -12.38 -28.23 -27.47
N SER A 725 -13.58 -28.73 -27.15
CA SER A 725 -14.27 -29.75 -27.94
C SER A 725 -15.68 -29.30 -28.29
N LEU A 726 -16.01 -29.30 -29.59
CA LEU A 726 -17.30 -28.84 -30.14
C LEU A 726 -17.74 -29.82 -31.23
N HIS A 727 -18.96 -30.35 -31.14
CA HIS A 727 -19.51 -31.22 -32.18
C HIS A 727 -20.52 -30.45 -33.04
N PRO A 728 -20.32 -30.32 -34.37
CA PRO A 728 -21.28 -29.65 -35.24
C PRO A 728 -22.54 -30.50 -35.51
N PRO A 729 -23.70 -29.89 -35.81
CA PRO A 729 -24.86 -30.60 -36.36
C PRO A 729 -24.60 -31.01 -37.82
N ALA A 730 -25.32 -32.02 -38.31
CA ALA A 730 -25.25 -32.42 -39.72
C ALA A 730 -25.70 -31.27 -40.62
N ARG A 731 -24.89 -30.91 -41.62
CA ARG A 731 -25.13 -29.76 -42.52
C ARG A 731 -25.36 -28.44 -41.77
N GLY A 732 -24.65 -28.20 -40.68
CA GLY A 732 -24.76 -26.97 -39.90
C GLY A 732 -23.48 -26.60 -39.15
N GLU A 733 -23.62 -25.69 -38.19
CA GLU A 733 -22.49 -25.04 -37.51
C GLU A 733 -22.56 -25.21 -35.98
N ALA A 734 -21.39 -25.32 -35.35
CA ALA A 734 -21.20 -25.18 -33.91
C ALA A 734 -20.22 -24.03 -33.64
N PHE A 735 -20.37 -23.32 -32.52
CA PHE A 735 -19.51 -22.19 -32.20
C PHE A 735 -19.36 -21.96 -30.69
N ALA A 736 -18.30 -21.23 -30.31
CA ALA A 736 -18.11 -20.65 -29.00
C ALA A 736 -17.57 -19.21 -29.13
N THR A 737 -18.17 -18.27 -28.41
CA THR A 737 -17.90 -16.83 -28.51
C THR A 737 -17.36 -16.28 -27.19
N TYR A 738 -16.41 -15.35 -27.24
CA TYR A 738 -15.74 -14.72 -26.09
C TYR A 738 -15.76 -13.18 -26.23
N ASP A 739 -16.07 -12.44 -25.15
CA ASP A 739 -15.88 -10.98 -25.10
C ASP A 739 -14.45 -10.68 -24.63
N LEU A 740 -13.58 -10.38 -25.58
CA LEU A 740 -12.15 -10.12 -25.39
C LEU A 740 -11.85 -8.69 -24.93
N HIS A 741 -12.84 -7.80 -24.91
CA HIS A 741 -12.70 -6.38 -24.51
C HIS A 741 -11.60 -5.61 -25.29
N GLY A 742 -11.16 -6.10 -26.45
CA GLY A 742 -10.02 -5.53 -27.19
C GLY A 742 -8.66 -5.72 -26.50
N GLY A 743 -8.56 -6.61 -25.51
CA GLY A 743 -7.40 -6.78 -24.63
C GLY A 743 -6.32 -7.74 -25.12
N TYR A 744 -6.45 -8.29 -26.33
CA TYR A 744 -5.59 -9.38 -26.82
C TYR A 744 -5.03 -9.08 -28.21
N ALA A 745 -3.74 -9.39 -28.39
CA ALA A 745 -2.95 -9.04 -29.56
C ALA A 745 -3.11 -10.08 -30.67
N SER A 746 -3.14 -11.35 -30.30
CA SER A 746 -3.27 -12.46 -31.24
C SER A 746 -3.93 -13.66 -30.56
N ILE A 747 -4.43 -14.58 -31.37
CA ILE A 747 -4.82 -15.93 -30.97
C ILE A 747 -3.98 -16.95 -31.74
N GLU A 748 -3.52 -17.97 -31.04
CA GLU A 748 -2.71 -19.07 -31.55
C GLU A 748 -3.26 -20.41 -31.08
N GLY A 749 -3.05 -21.45 -31.88
CA GLY A 749 -3.47 -22.80 -31.56
C GLY A 749 -3.50 -23.68 -32.80
N ALA A 750 -4.15 -24.83 -32.71
CA ALA A 750 -4.43 -25.68 -33.87
C ALA A 750 -5.85 -26.22 -33.84
N VAL A 751 -6.32 -26.74 -34.98
CA VAL A 751 -7.61 -27.42 -35.09
C VAL A 751 -7.43 -28.83 -35.63
N GLY A 752 -8.31 -29.76 -35.25
CA GLY A 752 -8.23 -31.15 -35.67
C GLY A 752 -9.48 -31.96 -35.34
N ILE A 753 -9.39 -33.27 -35.59
CA ILE A 753 -10.38 -34.26 -35.16
C ILE A 753 -9.72 -35.13 -34.09
N ASN A 754 -10.43 -35.43 -33.01
CA ASN A 754 -9.92 -36.21 -31.90
C ASN A 754 -9.57 -37.66 -32.31
N ASP A 755 -8.55 -38.25 -31.67
CA ASP A 755 -8.02 -39.59 -32.02
C ASP A 755 -9.03 -40.75 -31.84
N ASP A 756 -10.17 -40.52 -31.19
CA ASP A 756 -11.18 -41.55 -30.98
C ASP A 756 -11.96 -41.94 -32.25
N VAL A 757 -11.78 -41.18 -33.34
CA VAL A 757 -12.34 -41.47 -34.67
C VAL A 757 -11.24 -41.96 -35.60
N SER A 758 -11.45 -43.08 -36.28
CA SER A 758 -10.47 -43.63 -37.24
C SER A 758 -10.57 -42.98 -38.62
N ALA A 759 -9.45 -42.94 -39.36
CA ALA A 759 -9.40 -42.38 -40.71
C ALA A 759 -10.33 -43.11 -41.70
N ASP A 760 -10.51 -44.42 -41.55
CA ASP A 760 -11.42 -45.22 -42.38
C ASP A 760 -12.88 -44.82 -42.19
N VAL A 761 -13.29 -44.50 -40.95
CA VAL A 761 -14.65 -44.05 -40.63
C VAL A 761 -14.92 -42.66 -41.22
N LEU A 762 -13.96 -41.74 -41.12
CA LEU A 762 -14.05 -40.40 -41.73
C LEU A 762 -14.20 -40.48 -43.26
N ALA A 763 -13.42 -41.35 -43.90
CA ALA A 763 -13.44 -41.54 -45.35
C ALA A 763 -14.73 -42.22 -45.84
N GLN A 764 -15.17 -43.30 -45.19
CA GLN A 764 -16.40 -44.03 -45.56
C GLN A 764 -17.66 -43.16 -45.43
N ARG A 765 -17.69 -42.26 -44.44
CA ARG A 765 -18.86 -41.41 -44.13
C ARG A 765 -18.79 -40.02 -44.76
N GLY A 766 -17.73 -39.71 -45.49
CA GLY A 766 -17.55 -38.43 -46.17
C GLY A 766 -17.56 -37.23 -45.21
N ILE A 767 -16.95 -37.37 -44.04
CA ILE A 767 -16.96 -36.34 -42.99
C ILE A 767 -15.93 -35.27 -43.34
N SER A 768 -16.38 -34.02 -43.37
CA SER A 768 -15.58 -32.87 -43.75
C SER A 768 -15.94 -31.70 -42.86
N VAL A 769 -14.99 -31.28 -42.04
CA VAL A 769 -15.17 -30.21 -41.05
C VAL A 769 -14.27 -29.03 -41.39
N VAL A 770 -14.82 -27.82 -41.33
CA VAL A 770 -14.08 -26.59 -41.58
C VAL A 770 -14.17 -25.70 -40.35
N PHE A 771 -13.02 -25.25 -39.85
CA PHE A 771 -12.92 -24.35 -38.71
C PHE A 771 -12.78 -22.92 -39.21
N SER A 772 -13.36 -21.97 -38.50
CA SER A 772 -13.26 -20.53 -38.79
C SER A 772 -13.11 -19.74 -37.50
N ILE A 773 -12.27 -18.72 -37.51
CA ILE A 773 -12.11 -17.75 -36.42
C ILE A 773 -12.71 -16.44 -36.92
N LEU A 774 -13.69 -15.91 -36.18
CA LEU A 774 -14.34 -14.65 -36.51
C LEU A 774 -14.07 -13.61 -35.41
N GLY A 775 -13.78 -12.37 -35.80
CA GLY A 775 -13.66 -11.22 -34.91
C GLY A 775 -14.68 -10.16 -35.29
N ASP A 776 -15.53 -9.78 -34.34
CA ASP A 776 -16.62 -8.81 -34.54
C ASP A 776 -17.42 -9.09 -35.83
N THR A 777 -17.80 -10.36 -36.02
CA THR A 777 -18.52 -10.92 -37.18
C THR A 777 -17.72 -11.08 -38.48
N ASN A 778 -16.48 -10.60 -38.55
CA ASN A 778 -15.61 -10.77 -39.72
C ASN A 778 -14.80 -12.06 -39.64
N VAL A 779 -14.74 -12.84 -40.72
CA VAL A 779 -13.89 -14.04 -40.78
C VAL A 779 -12.42 -13.61 -40.85
N LEU A 780 -11.66 -13.90 -39.81
CA LEU A 780 -10.23 -13.58 -39.71
C LEU A 780 -9.35 -14.74 -40.20
N TRP A 781 -9.80 -15.98 -39.99
CA TRP A 781 -9.10 -17.18 -40.43
C TRP A 781 -10.06 -18.33 -40.71
N LYS A 782 -9.68 -19.22 -41.64
CA LYS A 782 -10.45 -20.40 -42.02
C LYS A 782 -9.52 -21.56 -42.38
N SER A 783 -9.81 -22.74 -41.84
CA SER A 783 -9.04 -23.97 -42.10
C SER A 783 -9.34 -24.54 -43.50
N ARG A 784 -8.45 -25.41 -43.98
CA ARG A 784 -8.79 -26.39 -45.01
C ARG A 784 -9.79 -27.41 -44.46
N PRO A 785 -10.52 -28.12 -45.33
CA PRO A 785 -11.40 -29.20 -44.89
C PRO A 785 -10.60 -30.29 -44.16
N VAL A 786 -10.83 -30.44 -42.86
CA VAL A 786 -10.21 -31.47 -42.02
C VAL A 786 -10.99 -32.76 -42.19
N THR A 787 -10.31 -33.79 -42.70
CA THR A 787 -10.90 -35.09 -43.10
C THR A 787 -10.13 -36.29 -42.52
N SER A 788 -9.11 -36.05 -41.69
CA SER A 788 -8.27 -37.08 -41.07
C SER A 788 -7.94 -36.70 -39.61
N PRO A 789 -7.89 -37.66 -38.66
CA PRO A 789 -7.68 -37.38 -37.22
C PRO A 789 -6.25 -36.90 -36.91
N ALA A 790 -5.26 -37.41 -37.65
CA ALA A 790 -3.86 -37.07 -37.45
C ALA A 790 -3.43 -35.73 -38.08
N SER A 791 -4.37 -34.99 -38.69
CA SER A 791 -4.10 -33.74 -39.40
C SER A 791 -4.46 -32.54 -38.51
N LEU A 792 -3.45 -31.95 -37.87
CA LEU A 792 -3.58 -30.65 -37.21
C LEU A 792 -3.31 -29.52 -38.19
N GLU A 793 -4.20 -28.52 -38.22
CA GLU A 793 -3.95 -27.27 -38.92
C GLU A 793 -3.71 -26.14 -37.90
N PRO A 794 -2.49 -25.60 -37.80
CA PRO A 794 -2.20 -24.49 -36.90
C PRO A 794 -2.79 -23.18 -37.41
N PHE A 795 -3.11 -22.28 -36.49
CA PHE A 795 -3.52 -20.93 -36.79
C PHE A 795 -2.78 -19.92 -35.89
N HIS A 796 -2.55 -18.75 -36.46
CA HIS A 796 -2.07 -17.56 -35.77
C HIS A 796 -2.81 -16.37 -36.40
N VAL A 797 -3.58 -15.65 -35.60
CA VAL A 797 -4.50 -14.60 -36.08
C VAL A 797 -4.35 -13.35 -35.22
N ASP A 798 -4.22 -12.19 -35.86
CA ASP A 798 -4.19 -10.89 -35.17
C ASP A 798 -5.59 -10.55 -34.63
N LEU A 799 -5.67 -10.20 -33.34
CA LEU A 799 -6.91 -9.84 -32.64
C LEU A 799 -6.94 -8.38 -32.20
N ARG A 800 -5.99 -7.55 -32.63
CA ARG A 800 -6.03 -6.12 -32.32
C ARG A 800 -7.33 -5.52 -32.83
N HIS A 801 -7.97 -4.75 -31.94
CA HIS A 801 -9.28 -4.11 -32.17
C HIS A 801 -10.48 -5.07 -32.27
N VAL A 802 -10.30 -6.37 -32.00
CA VAL A 802 -11.40 -7.33 -31.93
C VAL A 802 -11.98 -7.36 -30.52
N ARG A 803 -13.28 -7.09 -30.41
CA ARG A 803 -14.00 -7.22 -29.13
C ARG A 803 -14.60 -8.60 -28.96
N MET A 804 -15.38 -9.08 -29.93
CA MET A 804 -16.04 -10.39 -29.86
C MET A 804 -15.28 -11.39 -30.72
N LEU A 805 -14.72 -12.43 -30.10
CA LEU A 805 -14.06 -13.53 -30.79
C LEU A 805 -14.99 -14.75 -30.85
N GLU A 806 -15.22 -15.30 -32.03
CA GLU A 806 -16.00 -16.53 -32.23
C GLU A 806 -15.15 -17.63 -32.88
N LEU A 807 -15.11 -18.79 -32.25
CA LEU A 807 -14.54 -20.03 -32.77
C LEU A 807 -15.66 -20.88 -33.36
N ARG A 808 -15.72 -20.99 -34.69
CA ARG A 808 -16.80 -21.66 -35.44
C ARG A 808 -16.32 -22.92 -36.15
N ILE A 809 -17.19 -23.93 -36.19
CA ILE A 809 -17.01 -25.18 -36.91
C ILE A 809 -18.21 -25.41 -37.82
N SER A 810 -17.98 -25.58 -39.12
CA SER A 810 -19.01 -25.89 -40.11
C SER A 810 -18.82 -27.31 -40.65
N CYS A 811 -19.90 -28.09 -40.69
CA CYS A 811 -19.90 -29.44 -41.27
C CYS A 811 -20.80 -29.47 -42.51
N SER A 812 -20.24 -29.83 -43.67
CA SER A 812 -20.98 -29.83 -44.95
C SER A 812 -21.76 -31.13 -45.21
N GLY A 813 -21.46 -32.20 -44.47
CA GLY A 813 -21.95 -33.56 -44.70
C GLY A 813 -22.53 -34.23 -43.46
N SER A 814 -22.21 -35.52 -43.27
CA SER A 814 -22.57 -36.26 -42.07
C SER A 814 -21.77 -35.75 -40.86
N ASN A 815 -22.40 -35.68 -39.69
CA ASN A 815 -21.74 -35.32 -38.45
C ASN A 815 -21.36 -36.54 -37.57
N HIS A 816 -21.66 -37.78 -37.98
CA HIS A 816 -21.39 -38.99 -37.21
C HIS A 816 -19.90 -39.37 -37.23
N GLY A 817 -19.12 -38.80 -36.30
CA GLY A 817 -17.64 -38.86 -36.24
C GLY A 817 -16.97 -37.49 -36.45
N ALA A 818 -17.74 -36.39 -36.46
CA ALA A 818 -17.23 -35.02 -36.57
C ALA A 818 -16.72 -34.51 -35.21
N HIS A 819 -15.79 -35.25 -34.60
CA HIS A 819 -15.25 -35.00 -33.26
C HIS A 819 -14.21 -33.86 -33.28
N ALA A 820 -14.69 -32.66 -33.58
CA ALA A 820 -13.87 -31.49 -33.81
C ALA A 820 -13.33 -30.89 -32.50
N ILE A 821 -12.04 -30.54 -32.54
CA ILE A 821 -11.29 -30.01 -31.40
C ILE A 821 -10.46 -28.78 -31.79
N TRP A 822 -10.39 -27.82 -30.88
CA TRP A 822 -9.41 -26.74 -30.91
C TRP A 822 -8.30 -27.10 -29.92
N VAL A 823 -7.10 -27.31 -30.43
CA VAL A 823 -5.94 -27.78 -29.67
C VAL A 823 -5.19 -26.59 -29.10
N ASP A 824 -5.18 -26.56 -27.76
CA ASP A 824 -4.49 -25.59 -26.91
C ASP A 824 -4.63 -24.12 -27.38
N PRO A 825 -5.84 -23.63 -27.72
CA PRO A 825 -6.00 -22.29 -28.24
C PRO A 825 -5.75 -21.26 -27.13
N PHE A 826 -4.82 -20.34 -27.36
CA PHE A 826 -4.48 -19.26 -26.42
C PHE A 826 -4.47 -17.90 -27.09
N VAL A 827 -4.73 -16.87 -26.29
CA VAL A 827 -4.65 -15.47 -26.70
C VAL A 827 -3.49 -14.80 -25.99
N MET A 828 -2.76 -13.95 -26.70
CA MET A 828 -1.67 -13.15 -26.16
C MET A 828 -2.23 -11.83 -25.66
N THR A 829 -2.04 -11.50 -24.38
CA THR A 829 -2.53 -10.22 -23.86
C THR A 829 -1.78 -9.07 -24.50
N ILE A 830 -2.50 -7.98 -24.73
CA ILE A 830 -1.90 -6.72 -25.11
C ILE A 830 -1.26 -6.10 -23.87
N ASP A 831 0.05 -5.84 -23.93
CA ASP A 831 0.74 -5.17 -22.83
C ASP A 831 0.08 -3.85 -22.47
N ASP A 832 -0.16 -3.66 -21.18
CA ASP A 832 -0.46 -2.36 -20.61
C ASP A 832 0.64 -1.38 -21.01
N TRP A 833 0.26 -0.19 -21.43
CA TRP A 833 1.23 0.82 -21.88
C TRP A 833 1.11 2.07 -21.05
N VAL A 834 2.25 2.51 -20.55
CA VAL A 834 2.34 3.76 -19.80
C VAL A 834 2.33 4.90 -20.80
N CYS A 835 1.35 5.80 -20.64
CA CYS A 835 1.29 6.99 -21.47
C CYS A 835 2.54 7.83 -21.25
N HIS A 836 3.36 8.02 -22.29
CA HIS A 836 4.56 8.87 -22.18
C HIS A 836 4.27 10.34 -21.84
N HIS A 837 3.01 10.76 -21.97
CA HIS A 837 2.60 12.14 -21.70
C HIS A 837 2.09 12.36 -20.26
N CYS A 838 1.40 11.39 -19.66
CA CYS A 838 0.82 11.55 -18.32
C CYS A 838 1.11 10.39 -17.37
N GLU A 839 1.99 9.47 -17.79
CA GLU A 839 2.45 8.30 -17.05
C GLU A 839 1.33 7.36 -16.58
N PHE A 840 0.11 7.57 -17.08
CA PHE A 840 -1.03 6.73 -16.80
C PHE A 840 -0.85 5.38 -17.48
N SER A 841 -0.91 4.29 -16.70
CA SER A 841 -0.92 2.92 -17.20
C SER A 841 -2.25 2.66 -17.88
N ASN A 842 -2.24 2.63 -19.21
CA ASN A 842 -3.41 2.30 -20.03
C ASN A 842 -3.49 0.78 -20.15
N LYS A 843 -4.67 0.23 -19.90
CA LYS A 843 -4.92 -1.20 -20.08
C LYS A 843 -4.96 -1.57 -21.57
N GLY A 844 -4.39 -2.71 -21.92
CA GLY A 844 -4.19 -3.17 -23.29
C GLY A 844 -5.44 -3.11 -24.17
N GLY A 845 -5.33 -2.45 -25.34
CA GLY A 845 -6.36 -2.34 -26.40
C GLY A 845 -6.61 -0.91 -26.90
N HIS A 846 -6.26 0.10 -26.11
CA HIS A 846 -6.52 1.52 -26.43
C HIS A 846 -5.36 2.20 -27.16
N ASP A 847 -5.63 2.84 -28.31
CA ASP A 847 -4.62 3.56 -29.13
C ASP A 847 -4.29 4.95 -28.58
N ARG A 848 -5.15 5.48 -27.71
CA ARG A 848 -4.97 6.78 -27.05
C ARG A 848 -5.14 6.64 -25.56
N CYS A 849 -4.41 7.46 -24.83
CA CYS A 849 -4.39 7.40 -23.37
C CYS A 849 -5.79 7.69 -22.81
N ALA A 850 -6.30 6.81 -21.95
CA ALA A 850 -7.61 6.93 -21.33
C ALA A 850 -7.75 8.19 -20.45
N ILE A 851 -6.63 8.73 -19.96
CA ILE A 851 -6.61 9.94 -19.13
C ILE A 851 -6.36 11.20 -19.96
N CYS A 852 -5.19 11.37 -20.57
CA CYS A 852 -4.88 12.64 -21.21
C CYS A 852 -5.46 12.75 -22.63
N ARG A 853 -5.86 11.64 -23.25
CA ARG A 853 -6.20 11.51 -24.67
C ARG A 853 -5.12 11.98 -25.67
N VAL A 854 -4.05 12.64 -25.22
CA VAL A 854 -2.94 13.15 -26.03
C VAL A 854 -1.92 12.06 -26.31
N GLY A 855 -1.48 11.34 -25.29
CA GLY A 855 -0.53 10.24 -25.47
C GLY A 855 -1.16 9.15 -26.33
N ALA A 856 -0.43 8.72 -27.35
CA ALA A 856 -0.82 7.63 -28.23
C ALA A 856 0.09 6.43 -28.00
N ARG A 857 -0.47 5.25 -28.24
CA ARG A 857 0.31 4.02 -28.26
C ARG A 857 1.14 4.02 -29.54
N ALA A 858 2.46 3.91 -29.43
CA ALA A 858 3.33 3.92 -30.61
C ALA A 858 3.13 2.63 -31.42
N ASP A 859 2.68 2.75 -32.67
CA ASP A 859 2.56 1.60 -33.58
C ASP A 859 3.94 1.03 -33.89
N ALA A 860 4.17 -0.22 -33.52
CA ALA A 860 5.28 -1.01 -33.99
C ALA A 860 5.06 -1.41 -35.47
N ALA A 861 5.28 -0.48 -36.41
CA ALA A 861 5.78 -0.72 -37.77
C ALA A 861 5.76 0.55 -38.64
N SER A 862 6.89 1.26 -38.72
CA SER A 862 7.32 1.92 -39.96
C SER A 862 8.86 2.02 -39.99
N PRO A 863 9.55 1.40 -40.97
CA PRO A 863 11.00 1.38 -41.02
C PRO A 863 11.52 2.51 -41.92
N SER A 864 11.61 3.74 -41.41
CA SER A 864 12.47 4.77 -42.04
C SER A 864 12.60 6.03 -41.20
N SER A 865 13.54 6.02 -40.26
CA SER A 865 14.66 6.96 -40.26
C SER A 865 15.69 6.42 -39.28
N ARG A 866 16.85 6.02 -39.80
CA ARG A 866 18.03 5.78 -38.99
C ARG A 866 18.47 7.14 -38.44
N THR A 867 17.79 7.63 -37.42
CA THR A 867 18.41 8.55 -36.48
C THR A 867 19.29 7.66 -35.61
N ALA A 868 20.57 7.99 -35.61
CA ALA A 868 21.63 7.28 -34.92
C ALA A 868 21.16 6.76 -33.57
N LEU A 869 21.65 5.59 -33.20
CA LEU A 869 21.90 5.27 -31.80
C LEU A 869 22.56 6.51 -31.17
N GLN A 870 21.76 7.38 -30.56
CA GLN A 870 22.23 8.00 -29.34
C GLN A 870 22.37 6.79 -28.43
N ALA A 871 23.64 6.44 -28.23
CA ALA A 871 24.12 5.82 -27.02
C ALA A 871 23.28 6.31 -25.83
N PRO A 872 23.21 5.56 -24.71
CA PRO A 872 22.83 6.21 -23.46
C PRO A 872 23.55 7.55 -23.45
N MET A 873 22.83 8.66 -23.26
CA MET A 873 23.48 9.83 -22.71
C MET A 873 23.91 9.35 -21.32
N THR A 874 25.00 8.60 -21.29
CA THR A 874 26.01 8.77 -20.28
C THR A 874 26.16 10.28 -20.22
N ASP A 875 25.75 10.88 -19.10
CA ASP A 875 26.53 11.96 -18.53
C ASP A 875 27.96 11.40 -18.37
N GLU A 876 28.67 11.27 -19.49
CA GLU A 876 30.11 11.08 -19.56
C GLU A 876 30.83 12.43 -19.39
N ASP A 877 30.07 13.51 -19.22
CA ASP A 877 30.57 14.78 -18.73
C ASP A 877 30.61 14.74 -17.19
N ASP A 878 31.82 14.52 -16.67
CA ASP A 878 32.29 14.89 -15.32
C ASP A 878 32.32 13.79 -14.21
N VAL A 879 32.61 12.53 -14.56
CA VAL A 879 33.06 11.54 -13.54
C VAL A 879 34.51 11.85 -13.18
N LEU A 880 34.68 12.57 -12.07
CA LEU A 880 35.99 12.82 -11.47
C LEU A 880 36.71 11.49 -11.20
N THR A 881 37.71 11.15 -12.03
CA THR A 881 38.50 9.93 -11.86
C THR A 881 39.44 10.10 -10.67
N LEU A 882 39.22 9.35 -9.60
CA LEU A 882 40.01 9.41 -8.37
C LEU A 882 41.16 8.42 -8.39
N VAL A 883 42.31 8.82 -7.83
CA VAL A 883 43.47 7.94 -7.68
C VAL A 883 43.38 7.21 -6.34
N THR A 884 43.48 5.89 -6.34
CA THR A 884 43.39 5.06 -5.12
C THR A 884 44.60 4.18 -4.90
N ALA A 885 45.34 3.84 -5.96
CA ALA A 885 46.54 3.01 -5.87
C ALA A 885 47.68 3.77 -5.16
N ARG A 886 48.27 3.15 -4.14
CA ARG A 886 49.30 3.77 -3.28
C ARG A 886 50.46 4.38 -4.05
N ASP A 887 50.99 3.68 -5.06
CA ASP A 887 52.15 4.17 -5.83
C ASP A 887 51.78 5.34 -6.74
N ALA A 888 50.58 5.33 -7.31
CA ALA A 888 50.05 6.45 -8.08
C ALA A 888 49.77 7.67 -7.18
N LEU A 889 49.24 7.45 -5.97
CA LEU A 889 49.01 8.51 -4.98
C LEU A 889 50.31 9.20 -4.54
N LYS A 890 51.38 8.42 -4.33
CA LYS A 890 52.71 8.98 -4.04
C LYS A 890 53.25 9.81 -5.20
N ALA A 891 53.01 9.39 -6.44
CA ALA A 891 53.47 10.11 -7.63
C ALA A 891 52.77 11.47 -7.81
N VAL A 892 51.55 11.63 -7.28
CA VAL A 892 50.76 12.88 -7.31
C VAL A 892 51.20 13.88 -6.21
N GLY A 893 52.08 13.47 -5.29
CA GLY A 893 52.66 14.32 -4.26
C GLY A 893 51.62 14.83 -3.24
N THR A 894 51.70 16.11 -2.88
CA THR A 894 50.92 16.72 -1.77
C THR A 894 49.41 16.65 -1.94
N ILE A 895 48.90 16.36 -3.15
CA ILE A 895 47.47 16.20 -3.45
C ILE A 895 47.00 14.75 -3.18
N GLY A 896 47.92 13.78 -3.05
CA GLY A 896 47.57 12.37 -2.83
C GLY A 896 46.71 12.13 -1.60
N VAL A 897 46.90 12.92 -0.52
CA VAL A 897 46.06 12.83 0.68
C VAL A 897 44.62 13.31 0.40
N ASP A 898 44.45 14.35 -0.43
CA ASP A 898 43.13 14.84 -0.85
C ASP A 898 42.41 13.83 -1.76
N GLU A 899 43.14 13.15 -2.65
CA GLU A 899 42.60 12.10 -3.53
C GLU A 899 42.04 10.94 -2.71
N ILE A 900 42.85 10.36 -1.81
CA ILE A 900 42.41 9.21 -1.02
C ILE A 900 41.28 9.57 -0.05
N ALA A 901 41.30 10.76 0.56
CA ALA A 901 40.21 11.23 1.40
C ALA A 901 38.90 11.37 0.59
N THR A 902 38.98 11.87 -0.64
CA THR A 902 37.82 12.00 -1.53
C THR A 902 37.32 10.62 -1.98
N ALA A 903 38.23 9.67 -2.24
CA ALA A 903 37.89 8.30 -2.63
C ALA A 903 37.19 7.53 -1.51
N ILE A 904 37.64 7.67 -0.26
CA ILE A 904 36.97 7.07 0.90
C ILE A 904 35.54 7.64 1.01
N LEU A 905 35.37 8.97 0.94
CA LEU A 905 34.04 9.59 1.03
C LEU A 905 33.12 9.16 -0.13
N SER A 906 33.67 9.04 -1.35
CA SER A 906 32.97 8.53 -2.53
C SER A 906 32.50 7.08 -2.31
N LYS A 907 33.33 6.25 -1.67
CA LYS A 907 32.97 4.87 -1.35
C LYS A 907 31.88 4.77 -0.26
N LEU A 908 31.90 5.62 0.76
CA LEU A 908 30.82 5.72 1.77
C LEU A 908 29.48 6.08 1.11
N HIS A 909 29.49 7.05 0.20
CA HIS A 909 28.30 7.41 -0.58
C HIS A 909 27.83 6.27 -1.50
N ALA A 910 28.75 5.62 -2.22
CA ALA A 910 28.43 4.50 -3.10
C ALA A 910 27.77 3.33 -2.34
N LEU A 911 28.23 3.07 -1.11
CA LEU A 911 27.60 2.11 -0.21
C LEU A 911 26.16 2.53 0.15
N SER A 912 25.97 3.77 0.61
CA SER A 912 24.63 4.34 0.90
C SER A 912 23.68 4.19 -0.28
N HIS A 913 24.14 4.57 -1.47
CA HIS A 913 23.38 4.51 -2.70
C HIS A 913 23.02 3.06 -3.06
N THR A 914 23.99 2.13 -2.99
CA THR A 914 23.76 0.71 -3.31
C THR A 914 22.65 0.10 -2.45
N LEU A 915 22.69 0.36 -1.14
CA LEU A 915 21.67 -0.14 -0.22
C LEU A 915 20.32 0.54 -0.49
N SER A 916 20.30 1.86 -0.69
CA SER A 916 19.08 2.66 -0.82
C SER A 916 18.38 2.56 -2.18
N SER A 917 19.13 2.29 -3.26
CA SER A 917 18.59 2.27 -4.63
C SER A 917 18.05 0.90 -5.05
N THR A 918 18.16 -0.13 -4.21
CA THR A 918 17.78 -1.49 -4.58
C THR A 918 16.32 -1.78 -4.18
N PRO A 919 15.38 -1.95 -5.14
CA PRO A 919 13.95 -2.01 -4.85
C PRO A 919 13.50 -3.19 -3.98
N SER A 920 14.23 -4.31 -4.03
CA SER A 920 13.93 -5.54 -3.29
C SER A 920 14.65 -5.62 -1.94
N TYR A 921 15.59 -4.71 -1.66
CA TYR A 921 16.38 -4.73 -0.44
C TYR A 921 15.74 -3.85 0.62
N GLN A 922 15.45 -4.41 1.79
CA GLN A 922 14.96 -3.65 2.92
C GLN A 922 16.13 -2.98 3.66
N VAL A 923 16.30 -1.68 3.42
CA VAL A 923 17.25 -0.84 4.16
C VAL A 923 16.78 -0.67 5.60
N GLN A 924 17.68 -0.96 6.54
CA GLN A 924 17.45 -0.77 7.97
C GLN A 924 17.56 0.71 8.37
N PHE A 925 17.10 1.05 9.58
CA PHE A 925 17.28 2.41 10.10
C PHE A 925 18.77 2.77 10.23
N GLU A 926 19.62 1.79 10.50
CA GLU A 926 21.07 1.94 10.64
C GLU A 926 21.77 0.86 9.81
N GLU A 927 22.76 1.26 9.02
CA GLU A 927 23.57 0.38 8.18
C GLU A 927 25.03 0.80 8.31
N ALA A 928 25.92 -0.19 8.41
CA ALA A 928 27.33 0.06 8.68
C ALA A 928 27.93 1.04 7.66
N TYR A 929 28.70 1.99 8.17
CA TYR A 929 29.44 3.04 7.47
C TYR A 929 28.61 4.09 6.73
N CYS A 930 27.35 3.83 6.37
CA CYS A 930 26.60 4.70 5.45
C CYS A 930 25.29 5.29 6.01
N LEU A 931 24.61 4.61 6.94
CA LEU A 931 23.38 5.11 7.54
C LEU A 931 23.50 5.09 9.06
N GLN A 932 23.58 6.29 9.64
CA GLN A 932 23.57 6.54 11.08
C GLN A 932 22.73 7.80 11.33
N PRO A 933 21.38 7.73 11.19
CA PRO A 933 20.50 8.90 11.18
C PRO A 933 20.31 9.44 12.61
N HIS A 934 21.31 10.18 13.08
CA HIS A 934 21.43 10.69 14.44
C HIS A 934 21.91 12.15 14.42
N ALA A 935 21.54 12.94 15.44
CA ALA A 935 21.89 14.35 15.54
C ALA A 935 23.40 14.61 15.42
N MET A 936 24.22 13.84 16.16
CA MET A 936 25.68 13.94 16.10
C MET A 936 26.26 13.70 14.71
N THR A 937 25.74 12.70 13.97
CA THR A 937 26.18 12.41 12.60
C THR A 937 25.90 13.60 11.69
N LEU A 938 24.69 14.16 11.79
CA LEU A 938 24.28 15.33 11.00
C LEU A 938 25.11 16.58 11.34
N GLU A 939 25.44 16.80 12.62
CA GLU A 939 26.34 17.89 13.04
C GLU A 939 27.73 17.76 12.42
N VAL A 940 28.31 16.55 12.45
CA VAL A 940 29.64 16.29 11.89
C VAL A 940 29.63 16.48 10.37
N LEU A 941 28.65 15.92 9.67
CA LEU A 941 28.49 16.09 8.22
C LEU A 941 28.30 17.57 7.85
N LEU A 942 27.44 18.30 8.56
CA LEU A 942 27.19 19.72 8.33
C LEU A 942 28.44 20.57 8.58
N SER A 943 29.19 20.27 9.65
CA SER A 943 30.46 20.94 9.97
C SER A 943 31.47 20.75 8.83
N GLN A 944 31.65 19.52 8.34
CA GLN A 944 32.56 19.25 7.22
C GLN A 944 32.10 19.89 5.91
N LEU A 945 30.79 19.91 5.64
CA LEU A 945 30.22 20.61 4.51
C LEU A 945 30.53 22.11 4.56
N ASN A 946 30.24 22.78 5.69
CA ASN A 946 30.49 24.21 5.85
C ASN A 946 31.97 24.57 5.70
N MET A 947 32.86 23.78 6.30
CA MET A 947 34.30 23.95 6.13
C MET A 947 34.71 23.82 4.66
N THR A 948 34.22 22.80 3.96
CA THR A 948 34.52 22.59 2.54
C THR A 948 33.99 23.74 1.67
N LEU A 949 32.73 24.15 1.85
CA LEU A 949 32.10 25.25 1.11
C LEU A 949 32.85 26.58 1.29
N SER A 950 33.33 26.86 2.51
CA SER A 950 34.11 28.06 2.83
C SER A 950 35.47 28.11 2.14
N ALA A 951 36.07 26.95 1.86
CA ALA A 951 37.38 26.84 1.23
C ALA A 951 37.33 26.93 -0.29
N LEU A 952 36.20 26.57 -0.93
CA LEU A 952 36.06 26.52 -2.39
C LEU A 952 36.53 27.79 -3.12
N PRO A 953 36.23 29.03 -2.67
CA PRO A 953 36.66 30.23 -3.38
C PRO A 953 38.18 30.40 -3.47
N ALA A 954 38.94 29.78 -2.57
CA ALA A 954 40.40 29.88 -2.50
C ALA A 954 41.14 28.78 -3.30
N LEU A 955 40.41 27.84 -3.91
CA LEU A 955 40.98 26.69 -4.62
C LEU A 955 40.87 26.85 -6.15
N CYS A 956 41.82 26.28 -6.86
CA CYS A 956 41.82 26.18 -8.33
C CYS A 956 42.07 24.73 -8.77
N ASP A 957 41.84 24.44 -10.05
CA ASP A 957 42.20 23.20 -10.74
C ASP A 957 41.77 21.92 -9.99
N ARG A 958 42.72 20.99 -9.78
CA ARG A 958 42.47 19.68 -9.17
C ARG A 958 42.02 19.76 -7.70
N PRO A 959 42.65 20.56 -6.82
CA PRO A 959 42.14 20.78 -5.46
C PRO A 959 40.69 21.29 -5.43
N LEU A 960 40.31 22.18 -6.35
CA LEU A 960 38.94 22.67 -6.46
C LEU A 960 37.98 21.56 -6.88
N ALA A 961 38.36 20.74 -7.87
CA ALA A 961 37.53 19.62 -8.33
C ALA A 961 37.28 18.61 -7.20
N LEU A 962 38.33 18.22 -6.46
CA LEU A 962 38.24 17.31 -5.31
C LEU A 962 37.38 17.90 -4.19
N ALA A 963 37.58 19.16 -3.83
CA ALA A 963 36.79 19.83 -2.79
C ALA A 963 35.31 20.00 -3.20
N SER A 964 35.04 20.31 -4.47
CA SER A 964 33.67 20.41 -5.00
C SER A 964 32.97 19.06 -4.96
N HIS A 965 33.68 17.98 -5.32
CA HIS A 965 33.16 16.62 -5.24
C HIS A 965 32.88 16.21 -3.79
N ARG A 966 33.77 16.54 -2.84
CA ARG A 966 33.52 16.31 -1.41
C ARG A 966 32.30 17.06 -0.89
N ALA A 967 32.12 18.33 -1.26
CA ALA A 967 30.93 19.08 -0.89
C ALA A 967 29.64 18.41 -1.42
N TRP A 968 29.68 17.88 -2.65
CA TRP A 968 28.58 17.14 -3.24
C TRP A 968 28.28 15.86 -2.44
N LEU A 969 29.31 15.07 -2.13
CA LEU A 969 29.19 13.85 -1.33
C LEU A 969 28.64 14.10 0.08
N TYR A 970 29.04 15.18 0.75
CA TYR A 970 28.49 15.52 2.07
C TYR A 970 27.00 15.87 2.01
N ILE A 971 26.56 16.58 0.97
CA ILE A 971 25.14 16.89 0.77
C ILE A 971 24.34 15.59 0.53
N GLU A 972 24.84 14.68 -0.31
CA GLU A 972 24.23 13.37 -0.57
C GLU A 972 24.13 12.49 0.70
N LEU A 973 25.17 12.47 1.54
CA LEU A 973 25.16 11.73 2.79
C LEU A 973 24.16 12.32 3.79
N ILE A 974 24.07 13.65 3.90
CA ILE A 974 23.02 14.33 4.68
C ILE A 974 21.63 13.95 4.14
N GLY A 975 21.45 13.97 2.83
CA GLY A 975 20.20 13.56 2.17
C GLY A 975 19.82 12.11 2.46
N SER A 976 20.79 11.19 2.44
CA SER A 976 20.58 9.79 2.80
C SER A 976 20.08 9.65 4.24
N GLN A 977 20.67 10.38 5.20
CA GLN A 977 20.22 10.36 6.59
C GLN A 977 18.79 10.91 6.72
N LEU A 978 18.51 12.08 6.13
CA LEU A 978 17.20 12.73 6.19
C LEU A 978 16.10 11.86 5.53
N ALA A 979 16.39 11.25 4.38
CA ALA A 979 15.47 10.35 3.70
C ALA A 979 15.17 9.09 4.52
N ASN A 980 16.17 8.54 5.20
CA ASN A 980 15.94 7.41 6.09
C ASN A 980 15.07 7.81 7.30
N MET A 981 15.33 8.99 7.86
CA MET A 981 14.53 9.58 8.94
C MET A 981 13.08 9.88 8.57
N GLU A 982 12.82 10.21 7.30
CA GLU A 982 11.44 10.36 6.77
C GLU A 982 10.70 9.03 6.67
N THR A 983 11.44 7.93 6.47
CA THR A 983 10.89 6.58 6.28
C THR A 983 10.48 5.95 7.61
N TYR A 984 11.12 6.32 8.73
CA TYR A 984 10.91 5.72 10.04
C TYR A 984 10.23 6.66 11.04
N ALA A 985 9.49 6.10 11.99
CA ALA A 985 8.86 6.83 13.07
C ALA A 985 9.95 7.31 14.04
N LEU A 986 9.97 8.62 14.30
CA LEU A 986 10.98 9.26 15.14
C LEU A 986 10.34 9.82 16.42
N PRO A 987 11.06 9.76 17.56
CA PRO A 987 10.72 10.55 18.74
C PRO A 987 10.67 12.05 18.41
N SER A 988 9.80 12.81 19.08
CA SER A 988 9.67 14.27 18.90
C SER A 988 10.97 15.03 19.15
N ASP A 989 11.83 14.50 20.02
CA ASP A 989 13.06 15.15 20.48
C ASP A 989 14.31 14.54 19.84
N ALA A 990 14.17 13.71 18.78
CA ALA A 990 15.29 12.97 18.19
C ALA A 990 16.39 13.87 17.62
N ILE A 991 16.04 15.07 17.15
CA ILE A 991 16.99 16.07 16.67
C ILE A 991 16.65 17.45 17.23
N ALA A 992 17.67 18.16 17.71
CA ALA A 992 17.54 19.55 18.13
C ALA A 992 17.02 20.45 16.99
N PRO A 993 15.95 21.24 17.20
CA PRO A 993 15.41 22.14 16.17
C PRO A 993 16.44 23.13 15.59
N THR A 994 17.43 23.52 16.40
CA THR A 994 18.55 24.39 16.00
C THR A 994 19.39 23.75 14.91
N LEU A 995 19.69 22.45 15.01
CA LEU A 995 20.45 21.70 14.02
C LEU A 995 19.71 21.61 12.69
N LEU A 996 18.42 21.24 12.71
CA LEU A 996 17.59 21.20 11.50
C LEU A 996 17.52 22.57 10.82
N THR A 997 17.44 23.64 11.60
CA THR A 997 17.50 25.01 11.09
C THR A 997 18.84 25.32 10.44
N SER A 998 19.97 24.92 11.05
CA SER A 998 21.30 25.09 10.44
C SER A 998 21.45 24.29 9.14
N ILE A 999 20.97 23.05 9.08
CA ILE A 999 20.97 22.23 7.85
C ILE A 999 20.13 22.91 6.77
N ARG A 1000 18.89 23.30 7.10
CA ARG A 1000 17.98 24.02 6.19
C ARG A 1000 18.65 25.28 5.62
N THR A 1001 19.20 26.14 6.48
CA THR A 1001 19.80 27.41 6.03
C THR A 1001 21.04 27.21 5.15
N THR A 1002 21.92 26.25 5.46
CA THR A 1002 23.06 25.92 4.60
C THR A 1002 22.59 25.42 3.24
N LEU A 1003 21.62 24.48 3.21
CA LEU A 1003 21.11 23.92 1.96
C LEU A 1003 20.33 24.94 1.13
N GLU A 1004 19.51 25.80 1.75
CA GLU A 1004 18.80 26.90 1.07
C GLU A 1004 19.78 27.88 0.41
N SER A 1005 20.92 28.15 1.09
CA SER A 1005 21.99 29.00 0.58
C SER A 1005 22.67 28.38 -0.64
N VAL A 1006 23.04 27.09 -0.58
CA VAL A 1006 23.65 26.36 -1.70
C VAL A 1006 22.66 26.22 -2.87
N ALA A 1007 21.41 25.83 -2.61
CA ALA A 1007 20.35 25.69 -3.60
C ALA A 1007 19.84 27.03 -4.16
N SER A 1008 20.33 28.15 -3.63
CA SER A 1008 20.05 29.48 -4.13
C SER A 1008 18.58 29.90 -4.02
N VAL A 1009 17.89 29.46 -2.97
CA VAL A 1009 16.43 29.64 -2.79
C VAL A 1009 16.03 31.12 -2.67
N HIS A 1010 16.80 31.92 -1.92
CA HIS A 1010 16.42 33.30 -1.54
C HIS A 1010 17.08 34.42 -2.34
N LEU A 1011 17.87 34.11 -3.38
CA LEU A 1011 18.72 35.09 -4.10
C LEU A 1011 17.95 36.25 -4.77
N SER A 1012 16.65 36.07 -5.02
CA SER A 1012 15.78 37.05 -5.69
C SER A 1012 14.70 37.65 -4.79
N ASN A 1013 14.70 37.41 -3.46
CA ASN A 1013 13.67 37.98 -2.59
C ASN A 1013 13.95 39.48 -2.28
N PRO A 1014 13.19 40.45 -2.83
CA PRO A 1014 13.39 41.86 -2.55
C PRO A 1014 13.07 42.24 -1.09
N LEU A 1015 12.36 41.38 -0.35
CA LEU A 1015 11.93 41.61 1.03
C LEU A 1015 12.98 41.24 2.09
N SER A 1016 14.13 40.66 1.73
CA SER A 1016 15.17 40.30 2.71
C SER A 1016 16.59 40.66 2.25
N PRO A 1017 16.98 41.95 2.33
CA PRO A 1017 18.34 42.42 2.02
C PRO A 1017 19.43 41.76 2.89
N ALA A 1018 19.08 41.31 4.11
CA ALA A 1018 20.00 40.69 5.06
C ALA A 1018 20.51 39.30 4.63
N LEU A 1019 19.78 38.60 3.76
CA LEU A 1019 20.17 37.27 3.26
C LEU A 1019 21.21 37.33 2.12
N LYS A 1020 21.36 38.48 1.45
CA LYS A 1020 22.37 38.66 0.38
C LYS A 1020 23.81 38.53 0.89
N SER A 1021 24.09 38.88 2.15
CA SER A 1021 25.45 38.80 2.73
C SER A 1021 25.83 37.41 3.25
N LYS A 1022 24.87 36.48 3.38
CA LYS A 1022 25.08 35.09 3.83
C LYS A 1022 24.88 34.04 2.72
N ALA A 1023 24.58 34.48 1.50
CA ALA A 1023 24.37 33.60 0.36
C ALA A 1023 25.70 33.00 -0.12
N TRP A 1024 25.72 31.70 -0.35
CA TRP A 1024 26.86 31.02 -0.94
C TRP A 1024 27.05 31.49 -2.40
N PRO A 1025 28.27 31.86 -2.84
CA PRO A 1025 28.49 32.46 -4.15
C PRO A 1025 28.33 31.41 -5.26
N ALA A 1026 27.10 31.28 -5.75
CA ALA A 1026 26.76 30.40 -6.86
C ALA A 1026 27.52 30.79 -8.13
N GLN A 1027 28.27 29.85 -8.69
CA GLN A 1027 28.92 29.97 -10.00
C GLN A 1027 28.35 28.89 -10.93
N PRO A 1028 28.30 29.11 -12.25
CA PRO A 1028 27.75 28.14 -13.21
C PRO A 1028 28.34 26.73 -13.07
N ARG A 1029 29.66 26.65 -12.79
CA ARG A 1029 30.38 25.39 -12.54
C ARG A 1029 29.91 24.59 -11.33
N HIS A 1030 29.06 25.15 -10.46
CA HIS A 1030 28.54 24.50 -9.26
C HIS A 1030 27.09 24.03 -9.39
N GLN A 1031 26.52 24.01 -10.61
CA GLN A 1031 25.12 23.63 -10.83
C GLN A 1031 24.75 22.28 -10.18
N LYS A 1032 25.63 21.27 -10.25
CA LYS A 1032 25.42 19.96 -9.62
C LYS A 1032 25.22 20.06 -8.10
N LEU A 1033 26.01 20.89 -7.42
CA LEU A 1033 25.86 21.15 -5.98
C LEU A 1033 24.51 21.79 -5.66
N GLN A 1034 24.08 22.77 -6.46
CA GLN A 1034 22.80 23.44 -6.25
C GLN A 1034 21.61 22.47 -6.41
N VAL A 1035 21.63 21.66 -7.46
CA VAL A 1035 20.58 20.67 -7.74
C VAL A 1035 20.53 19.60 -6.63
N THR A 1036 21.69 19.14 -6.17
CA THR A 1036 21.79 18.14 -5.09
C THR A 1036 21.29 18.69 -3.76
N ALA A 1037 21.61 19.95 -3.44
CA ALA A 1037 21.08 20.64 -2.25
C ALA A 1037 19.55 20.76 -2.31
N ALA A 1038 19.00 21.10 -3.48
CA ALA A 1038 17.55 21.13 -3.72
C ALA A 1038 16.90 19.74 -3.55
N GLN A 1039 17.51 18.68 -4.09
CA GLN A 1039 17.02 17.31 -3.89
C GLN A 1039 17.04 16.92 -2.42
N THR A 1040 18.10 17.27 -1.69
CA THR A 1040 18.25 17.00 -0.26
C THR A 1040 17.21 17.71 0.59
N LEU A 1041 16.93 19.00 0.30
CA LEU A 1041 15.83 19.74 0.93
C LEU A 1041 14.49 19.05 0.70
N MET A 1042 14.26 18.56 -0.52
CA MET A 1042 13.01 17.87 -0.87
C MET A 1042 12.90 16.48 -0.28
N ALA A 1043 14.02 15.78 -0.05
CA ALA A 1043 14.04 14.47 0.60
C ALA A 1043 13.59 14.58 2.06
N GLY A 1044 14.15 15.53 2.82
CA GLY A 1044 13.85 15.79 4.24
C GLY A 1044 12.80 16.88 4.52
N ILE A 1045 11.86 17.11 3.61
CA ILE A 1045 10.96 18.27 3.67
C ILE A 1045 10.09 18.29 4.94
N SER A 1046 9.66 17.15 5.48
CA SER A 1046 8.82 17.12 6.69
C SER A 1046 9.61 17.45 7.96
N LEU A 1047 10.91 17.16 7.96
CA LEU A 1047 11.81 17.48 9.05
C LEU A 1047 12.27 18.94 8.99
N LEU A 1048 12.61 19.43 7.80
CA LEU A 1048 13.19 20.77 7.60
C LEU A 1048 12.12 21.87 7.52
N TYR A 1049 10.90 21.55 7.08
CA TYR A 1049 9.75 22.45 7.01
C TYR A 1049 8.52 21.82 7.70
N PRO A 1050 8.58 21.63 9.03
CA PRO A 1050 7.57 20.85 9.75
C PRO A 1050 6.20 21.53 9.76
N SER A 1051 6.16 22.86 9.86
CA SER A 1051 4.91 23.60 9.90
C SER A 1051 4.30 23.83 8.50
N PRO A 1052 2.96 23.92 8.37
CA PRO A 1052 2.32 24.36 7.13
C PRO A 1052 2.81 25.73 6.67
N TRP A 1053 3.03 26.64 7.64
CA TRP A 1053 3.54 27.99 7.40
C TRP A 1053 4.91 28.02 6.71
N ASP A 1054 5.84 27.18 7.16
CA ASP A 1054 7.18 27.07 6.57
C ASP A 1054 7.11 26.66 5.10
N ARG A 1055 6.21 25.72 4.78
CA ARG A 1055 6.03 25.16 3.45
C ARG A 1055 5.31 26.11 2.51
N THR A 1056 4.26 26.80 2.97
CA THR A 1056 3.59 27.84 2.17
C THR A 1056 4.53 29.02 1.90
N SER A 1057 5.33 29.43 2.88
CA SER A 1057 6.34 30.48 2.71
C SER A 1057 7.41 30.09 1.69
N LEU A 1058 7.90 28.85 1.73
CA LEU A 1058 8.86 28.33 0.74
C LEU A 1058 8.25 28.32 -0.66
N LEU A 1059 7.04 27.77 -0.82
CA LEU A 1059 6.37 27.70 -2.11
C LEU A 1059 6.15 29.10 -2.69
N LEU A 1060 5.62 30.03 -1.88
CA LEU A 1060 5.35 31.40 -2.33
C LEU A 1060 6.63 32.11 -2.75
N THR A 1061 7.74 31.91 -2.01
CA THR A 1061 9.05 32.47 -2.37
C THR A 1061 9.52 32.00 -3.75
N LEU A 1062 9.35 30.71 -4.05
CA LEU A 1062 9.71 30.11 -5.34
C LEU A 1062 8.78 30.57 -6.47
N LEU A 1063 7.46 30.62 -6.24
CA LEU A 1063 6.47 31.09 -7.22
C LEU A 1063 6.69 32.56 -7.59
N ARG A 1064 6.86 33.45 -6.60
CA ARG A 1064 7.19 34.87 -6.84
C ARG A 1064 8.47 35.02 -7.66
N SER A 1065 9.50 34.28 -7.29
CA SER A 1065 10.78 34.32 -8.01
C SER A 1065 10.67 33.78 -9.43
N HIS A 1066 9.87 32.73 -9.67
CA HIS A 1066 9.62 32.18 -11.01
C HIS A 1066 8.80 33.12 -11.89
N ALA A 1067 7.82 33.82 -11.30
CA ALA A 1067 7.01 34.82 -11.99
C ALA A 1067 7.84 36.05 -12.42
N GLN A 1068 8.85 36.43 -11.63
CA GLN A 1068 9.79 37.49 -12.00
C GLN A 1068 10.82 37.03 -13.04
N VAL A 1069 11.39 35.83 -12.86
CA VAL A 1069 12.40 35.25 -13.74
C VAL A 1069 12.09 33.77 -13.90
N THR A 1070 11.60 33.39 -15.07
CA THR A 1070 11.28 31.99 -15.39
C THR A 1070 12.51 31.11 -15.17
N PHE A 1071 12.35 30.11 -14.31
CA PHE A 1071 13.43 29.18 -13.99
C PHE A 1071 13.70 28.22 -15.14
N ALA A 1072 14.98 27.98 -15.43
CA ALA A 1072 15.38 26.93 -16.37
C ALA A 1072 15.00 25.54 -15.81
N PRO A 1073 14.52 24.58 -16.64
CA PRO A 1073 14.12 23.24 -16.19
C PRO A 1073 15.22 22.47 -15.43
N ALA A 1074 16.49 22.70 -15.78
CA ALA A 1074 17.65 22.08 -15.14
C ALA A 1074 18.13 22.80 -13.85
N SER A 1075 17.43 23.85 -13.41
CA SER A 1075 17.82 24.62 -12.22
C SER A 1075 17.30 23.99 -10.93
N ALA A 1076 18.07 24.15 -9.84
CA ALA A 1076 17.70 23.70 -8.51
C ALA A 1076 16.33 24.24 -8.05
N ARG A 1077 16.05 25.52 -8.30
CA ARG A 1077 14.79 26.18 -7.93
C ARG A 1077 13.59 25.63 -8.70
N PHE A 1078 13.76 25.29 -9.99
CA PHE A 1078 12.72 24.63 -10.77
C PHE A 1078 12.41 23.22 -10.23
N LEU A 1079 13.45 22.44 -9.90
CA LEU A 1079 13.29 21.13 -9.28
C LEU A 1079 12.51 21.21 -7.96
N MET A 1080 12.87 22.14 -7.07
CA MET A 1080 12.16 22.35 -5.80
C MET A 1080 10.70 22.75 -6.03
N LEU A 1081 10.44 23.73 -6.91
CA LEU A 1081 9.09 24.20 -7.21
C LEU A 1081 8.23 23.05 -7.75
N LYS A 1082 8.73 22.30 -8.74
CA LYS A 1082 8.03 21.13 -9.29
C LYS A 1082 7.73 20.08 -8.21
N LYS A 1083 8.71 19.73 -7.37
CA LYS A 1083 8.54 18.72 -6.32
C LYS A 1083 7.59 19.16 -5.20
N LEU A 1084 7.59 20.45 -4.83
CA LEU A 1084 6.65 21.00 -3.86
C LEU A 1084 5.21 20.98 -4.38
N LEU A 1085 5.00 21.38 -5.64
CA LEU A 1085 3.69 21.30 -6.28
C LEU A 1085 3.21 19.83 -6.35
N GLN A 1086 4.07 18.91 -6.77
CA GLN A 1086 3.74 17.47 -6.78
C GLN A 1086 3.32 16.95 -5.40
N ARG A 1087 4.04 17.36 -4.33
CA ARG A 1087 3.67 16.99 -2.96
C ARG A 1087 2.35 17.65 -2.53
N MET A 1088 2.12 18.92 -2.86
CA MET A 1088 0.88 19.61 -2.52
C MET A 1088 -0.36 19.08 -3.26
N ALA A 1089 -0.18 18.46 -4.43
CA ALA A 1089 -1.22 17.73 -5.14
C ALA A 1089 -1.54 16.36 -4.50
N SER A 1090 -1.03 16.05 -3.31
CA SER A 1090 -1.37 14.82 -2.56
C SER A 1090 -2.26 15.10 -1.33
N PRO A 1091 -3.01 14.12 -0.82
CA PRO A 1091 -3.71 14.21 0.46
C PRO A 1091 -2.76 14.31 1.67
N GLY A 1092 -3.27 14.70 2.83
CA GLY A 1092 -2.55 14.65 4.11
C GLY A 1092 -1.89 15.97 4.53
N HIS A 1093 -1.28 15.96 5.71
CA HIS A 1093 -0.70 17.15 6.34
C HIS A 1093 0.49 17.71 5.56
N MET A 1094 1.19 16.85 4.81
CA MET A 1094 2.31 17.21 3.92
C MET A 1094 1.88 17.62 2.50
N GLY A 1095 0.60 17.46 2.18
CA GLY A 1095 0.01 17.71 0.87
C GLY A 1095 -0.92 18.92 0.85
N VAL A 1096 -2.15 18.76 0.37
CA VAL A 1096 -3.13 19.85 0.18
C VAL A 1096 -3.46 20.59 1.49
N LEU A 1097 -3.40 19.90 2.64
CA LEU A 1097 -3.64 20.52 3.95
C LEU A 1097 -2.56 21.52 4.37
N THR A 1098 -1.42 21.55 3.67
CA THR A 1098 -0.43 22.63 3.79
C THR A 1098 -1.07 24.00 3.52
N LEU A 1099 -2.00 24.08 2.56
CA LEU A 1099 -2.72 25.31 2.21
C LEU A 1099 -3.90 25.59 3.15
N CYS A 1100 -4.35 24.60 3.91
CA CYS A 1100 -5.55 24.65 4.73
C CYS A 1100 -5.28 24.15 6.17
N PRO A 1101 -4.41 24.82 6.95
CA PRO A 1101 -4.18 24.44 8.34
C PRO A 1101 -5.45 24.65 9.17
N VAL A 1102 -5.55 23.95 10.31
CA VAL A 1102 -6.73 23.96 11.20
C VAL A 1102 -7.04 25.36 11.75
N LEU A 1103 -6.00 26.16 12.03
CA LEU A 1103 -6.12 27.54 12.52
C LEU A 1103 -5.21 28.46 11.69
N PRO A 1104 -5.63 28.91 10.49
CA PRO A 1104 -4.85 29.84 9.70
C PRO A 1104 -4.90 31.25 10.31
N ASP A 1105 -3.77 31.95 10.34
CA ASP A 1105 -3.75 33.38 10.61
C ASP A 1105 -4.01 34.20 9.33
N ARG A 1106 -4.26 35.51 9.49
CA ARG A 1106 -4.54 36.42 8.37
C ARG A 1106 -3.43 36.43 7.31
N THR A 1107 -2.18 36.28 7.74
CA THR A 1107 -1.02 36.30 6.85
C THR A 1107 -0.92 35.02 6.02
N HIS A 1108 -1.29 33.88 6.61
CA HIS A 1108 -1.30 32.58 5.95
C HIS A 1108 -2.36 32.56 4.87
N THR A 1109 -3.56 33.06 5.19
CA THR A 1109 -4.64 33.21 4.23
C THR A 1109 -4.23 34.05 3.03
N ALA A 1110 -3.57 35.19 3.26
CA ALA A 1110 -3.06 36.05 2.18
C ALA A 1110 -2.00 35.34 1.32
N HIS A 1111 -1.08 34.59 1.94
CA HIS A 1111 -0.11 33.78 1.20
C HIS A 1111 -0.78 32.73 0.31
N VAL A 1112 -1.80 32.04 0.83
CA VAL A 1112 -2.54 31.02 0.05
C VAL A 1112 -3.27 31.65 -1.13
N GLN A 1113 -3.92 32.80 -0.95
CA GLN A 1113 -4.58 33.51 -2.06
C GLN A 1113 -3.58 33.84 -3.18
N GLU A 1114 -2.42 34.37 -2.82
CA GLU A 1114 -1.38 34.71 -3.80
C GLU A 1114 -0.78 33.46 -4.47
N ILE A 1115 -0.57 32.38 -3.71
CA ILE A 1115 -0.17 31.08 -4.27
C ILE A 1115 -1.19 30.64 -5.32
N LEU A 1116 -2.49 30.65 -5.01
CA LEU A 1116 -3.54 30.24 -5.94
C LEU A 1116 -3.55 31.11 -7.20
N SER A 1117 -3.38 32.43 -7.07
CA SER A 1117 -3.23 33.34 -8.22
C SER A 1117 -2.04 32.96 -9.11
N HIS A 1118 -0.88 32.65 -8.52
CA HIS A 1118 0.29 32.20 -9.26
C HIS A 1118 0.08 30.84 -9.94
N LEU A 1119 -0.63 29.90 -9.29
CA LEU A 1119 -0.95 28.60 -9.87
C LEU A 1119 -1.87 28.72 -11.09
N MET A 1120 -2.86 29.61 -11.04
CA MET A 1120 -3.77 29.87 -12.16
C MET A 1120 -3.08 30.53 -13.35
N ALA A 1121 -2.05 31.34 -13.08
CA ALA A 1121 -1.22 31.98 -14.11
C ALA A 1121 0.00 31.13 -14.54
N CYS A 1122 0.08 29.87 -14.09
CA CYS A 1122 1.25 29.03 -14.31
C CYS A 1122 1.22 28.35 -15.69
N ASP A 1123 2.21 28.64 -16.53
CA ASP A 1123 2.32 28.15 -17.91
C ASP A 1123 3.47 27.15 -18.11
N GLY A 1124 3.49 26.51 -19.29
CA GLY A 1124 4.60 25.67 -19.74
C GLY A 1124 4.76 24.36 -18.93
N PRO A 1125 6.00 23.93 -18.60
CA PRO A 1125 6.25 22.61 -18.02
C PRO A 1125 5.76 22.43 -16.56
N LEU A 1126 5.36 23.51 -15.89
CA LEU A 1126 4.77 23.46 -14.54
C LEU A 1126 3.23 23.39 -14.56
N ALA A 1127 2.59 23.81 -15.66
CA ALA A 1127 1.13 23.90 -15.77
C ALA A 1127 0.40 22.59 -15.40
N PRO A 1128 0.83 21.39 -15.84
CA PRO A 1128 0.15 20.15 -15.44
C PRO A 1128 0.17 19.93 -13.92
N THR A 1129 1.27 20.26 -13.27
CA THR A 1129 1.42 20.05 -11.81
C THR A 1129 0.64 21.11 -11.02
N ALA A 1130 0.63 22.35 -11.51
CA ALA A 1130 -0.17 23.43 -10.93
C ALA A 1130 -1.68 23.14 -11.02
N ILE A 1131 -2.15 22.63 -12.16
CA ILE A 1131 -3.54 22.21 -12.36
C ILE A 1131 -3.94 21.11 -11.38
N GLU A 1132 -3.09 20.09 -11.19
CA GLU A 1132 -3.38 19.02 -10.23
C GLU A 1132 -3.46 19.55 -8.79
N CYS A 1133 -2.60 20.51 -8.40
CA CYS A 1133 -2.72 21.20 -7.11
C CYS A 1133 -4.07 21.92 -6.97
N LEU A 1134 -4.45 22.71 -7.98
CA LEU A 1134 -5.71 23.47 -7.97
C LEU A 1134 -6.93 22.55 -7.87
N LYS A 1135 -6.97 21.47 -8.65
CA LYS A 1135 -8.06 20.50 -8.59
C LYS A 1135 -8.13 19.80 -7.23
N MET A 1136 -6.99 19.48 -6.61
CA MET A 1136 -6.95 18.87 -5.27
C MET A 1136 -7.44 19.84 -4.20
N PHE A 1137 -7.03 21.11 -4.30
CA PHE A 1137 -7.52 22.17 -3.43
C PHE A 1137 -9.03 22.40 -3.59
N GLN A 1138 -9.54 22.46 -4.83
CA GLN A 1138 -10.97 22.56 -5.12
C GLN A 1138 -11.76 21.39 -4.52
N LEU A 1139 -11.26 20.15 -4.69
CA LEU A 1139 -11.90 18.97 -4.13
C LEU A 1139 -11.97 19.02 -2.60
N TYR A 1140 -10.90 19.48 -1.95
CA TYR A 1140 -10.87 19.67 -0.50
C TYR A 1140 -11.89 20.74 -0.07
N ILE A 1141 -11.87 21.94 -0.67
CA ILE A 1141 -12.79 23.03 -0.33
C ILE A 1141 -14.25 22.61 -0.55
N LEU A 1142 -14.55 21.91 -1.64
CA LEU A 1142 -15.89 21.38 -1.91
C LEU A 1142 -16.33 20.38 -0.82
N SER A 1143 -15.43 19.50 -0.38
CA SER A 1143 -15.74 18.56 0.71
C SER A 1143 -16.04 19.29 2.02
N GLN A 1144 -15.28 20.34 2.34
CA GLN A 1144 -15.49 21.14 3.55
C GLN A 1144 -16.79 21.95 3.48
N ALA A 1145 -17.10 22.56 2.34
CA ALA A 1145 -18.35 23.28 2.13
C ALA A 1145 -19.59 22.40 2.34
N ILE A 1146 -19.53 21.15 1.87
CA ILE A 1146 -20.60 20.17 2.06
C ILE A 1146 -20.70 19.75 3.54
N GLU A 1147 -19.57 19.52 4.23
CA GLU A 1147 -19.55 19.22 5.67
C GLU A 1147 -20.17 20.34 6.52
N LEU A 1148 -19.96 21.62 6.15
CA LEU A 1148 -20.54 22.77 6.84
C LEU A 1148 -22.09 22.81 6.82
N THR A 1149 -22.74 22.08 5.90
CA THR A 1149 -24.21 22.01 5.82
C THR A 1149 -24.83 21.06 6.86
N LYS A 1150 -24.02 20.33 7.64
CA LYS A 1150 -24.48 19.48 8.77
C LYS A 1150 -25.19 20.32 9.84
N SER A 1151 -26.32 19.83 10.36
CA SER A 1151 -27.09 20.47 11.44
C SER A 1151 -26.28 20.58 12.74
N SER A 1152 -26.56 21.61 13.54
CA SER A 1152 -25.69 22.15 14.60
C SER A 1152 -25.71 21.43 15.96
N GLU A 1153 -26.04 20.14 16.04
CA GLU A 1153 -26.21 19.48 17.35
C GLU A 1153 -24.92 19.09 18.08
N ASP A 1154 -23.73 19.43 17.55
CA ASP A 1154 -22.45 18.94 18.08
C ASP A 1154 -21.57 19.98 18.82
N LYS A 1155 -20.86 19.44 19.83
CA LYS A 1155 -19.95 20.02 20.86
C LYS A 1155 -19.25 21.37 20.55
N PRO A 1156 -19.01 22.23 21.57
CA PRO A 1156 -18.49 23.61 21.42
C PRO A 1156 -17.14 23.77 20.71
N ARG A 1157 -16.24 22.76 20.72
CA ARG A 1157 -14.98 22.80 19.94
C ARG A 1157 -15.21 22.84 18.42
N ARG A 1158 -16.24 22.15 17.91
CA ARG A 1158 -16.56 22.15 16.47
C ARG A 1158 -17.14 23.48 15.99
N ALA A 1159 -17.64 24.32 16.88
CA ALA A 1159 -18.21 25.62 16.50
C ALA A 1159 -17.13 26.61 16.04
N GLN A 1160 -15.96 26.64 16.68
CA GLN A 1160 -14.83 27.48 16.25
C GLN A 1160 -14.24 26.99 14.92
N ASP A 1161 -13.99 25.69 14.79
CA ASP A 1161 -13.50 25.10 13.54
C ASP A 1161 -14.45 25.35 12.37
N ARG A 1162 -15.78 25.29 12.63
CA ARG A 1162 -16.82 25.59 11.63
C ARG A 1162 -16.75 27.02 11.12
N VAL A 1163 -16.55 28.01 12.00
CA VAL A 1163 -16.41 29.43 11.61
C VAL A 1163 -15.17 29.63 10.74
N VAL A 1164 -14.04 29.03 11.13
CA VAL A 1164 -12.78 29.10 10.37
C VAL A 1164 -12.93 28.47 8.99
N ILE A 1165 -13.54 27.28 8.91
CA ILE A 1165 -13.78 26.58 7.64
C ILE A 1165 -14.78 27.36 6.78
N GLN A 1166 -15.83 27.95 7.36
CA GLN A 1166 -16.81 28.76 6.65
C GLN A 1166 -16.19 30.03 6.05
N ASP A 1167 -15.37 30.75 6.82
CA ASP A 1167 -14.65 31.92 6.33
C ASP A 1167 -13.67 31.55 5.21
N ALA A 1168 -12.94 30.43 5.35
CA ALA A 1168 -12.03 29.94 4.31
C ALA A 1168 -12.78 29.56 3.02
N VAL A 1169 -13.88 28.81 3.12
CA VAL A 1169 -14.71 28.42 1.97
C VAL A 1169 -15.24 29.67 1.26
N LEU A 1170 -15.78 30.65 2.00
CA LEU A 1170 -16.27 31.91 1.43
C LEU A 1170 -15.15 32.70 0.75
N GLN A 1171 -13.98 32.83 1.40
CA GLN A 1171 -12.86 33.60 0.88
C GLN A 1171 -12.20 32.98 -0.36
N TYR A 1172 -12.13 31.65 -0.43
CA TYR A 1172 -11.52 30.96 -1.57
C TYR A 1172 -12.51 30.65 -2.69
N SER A 1173 -13.82 30.62 -2.43
CA SER A 1173 -14.84 30.42 -3.47
C SER A 1173 -14.88 31.54 -4.52
N THR A 1174 -14.42 32.74 -4.19
CA THR A 1174 -14.39 33.90 -5.09
C THR A 1174 -13.23 33.85 -6.11
N LEU A 1175 -12.29 32.92 -5.95
CA LEU A 1175 -11.12 32.78 -6.82
C LEU A 1175 -11.36 31.85 -8.02
N PHE A 1176 -12.47 31.12 -8.03
CA PHE A 1176 -12.76 30.06 -9.02
C PHE A 1176 -13.93 30.41 -9.93
#